data_AF-A0A212DAT8-F1
#
_entry.id   AF-A0A212DAT8-F1
#
_cell.length_a   1.000
_cell.length_b   1.000
_cell.length_c   1.000
_cell.angle_alpha   90.00
_cell.angle_beta   90.00
_cell.angle_gamma   90.00
#
_symmetry.space_group_name_H-M   'P 1'
#
loop_
_entity.id
_entity.type
_entity.pdbx_description
1 polymer ?
#
loop_
_entity_poly.entity_id
_entity_poly.type
_entity_poly.pdbx_seq_one_letter_code
_entity_poly.pdbx_strand_id
1 'polypeptide(L)'
;SWKTYIPGWPRCLNEETVKNLNLNIKYSVAKNTTFYLRGGSALAELKLKGLLDRKGLWKSLQEMRRVFNFRKTPAVEYVFEHWQEDAFFAYQFLNGLNPVLIRRCHYLPKNFPVTDAMVAPVLGPGTSLQAELEKGSLFLVDYGLLAGVRTNVINGRPQFSTAPMTLLYQRPGRGPLLPLAIQLSQTPGPNSPVFLPSDDKWDWLLAKTWVRNAEFSIHEALTHLLQAHLVPEVFALATLRQLPHCHPLFKLLIPHTRYTLHINTLGRELLIAPGQVVDRSTGLGIGGFSELIQKNMEQLNYSALCLPDDIRARGVEDIPDYYYRDDGMQIWGAVELFVSEMIDIYYPSDESVRNDSELQAWVWEIFSEGFLGRESSGLPSTLGTREALIQYVTMVIFNCSAKHSAVSAGQYDFGAWMPNLPPTMQLPPPTSKGQARLEGFLATLPPVNATCDVVTALWLLSKEPGDRSRLAEISRDIQERNRGLALPYPYLDPPLIENIMSKYTVRVATSSLLGSGTWDRVSVSLDGTPDESSRLRLDGFGKDFRQDAMSAVLAETPSHSNPHGLRGDSAPGRGPGAAGARAQGAPSTARAPPALCRWLQLMLPGGAPLRFHCYQWLEGEGSQVLREGQVSRGRAGAFPLREANAGSGPERAPVRWCGHWATLCTPTSCRFLNGLNPVLIRHCHHLSKNFPVTDAMVAPVLGPRTSLQAELELSQTSGPDSPIFEPSNSPEN
;
A
#
# COMPACT_ATOMS: atom_id res chain seq x y z
N SER A 1 -0.90 18.07 11.09
CA SER A 1 -1.98 17.98 12.11
C SER A 1 -3.22 17.40 11.45
N TRP A 2 -4.30 17.16 12.21
CA TRP A 2 -5.59 16.69 11.68
C TRP A 2 -6.43 17.85 11.12
N LYS A 3 -7.24 17.57 10.10
CA LYS A 3 -8.41 18.37 9.72
C LYS A 3 -9.63 17.48 9.48
N THR A 4 -10.80 18.08 9.59
CA THR A 4 -12.04 17.48 9.08
C THR A 4 -12.16 17.86 7.61
N TYR A 5 -12.27 16.88 6.71
CA TYR A 5 -12.46 17.13 5.27
C TYR A 5 -13.94 17.38 4.95
N ILE A 6 -14.79 16.45 5.37
CA ILE A 6 -16.26 16.52 5.31
C ILE A 6 -16.79 16.02 6.66
N PRO A 7 -17.86 16.59 7.24
CA PRO A 7 -18.43 16.11 8.51
C PRO A 7 -18.83 14.63 8.46
N GLY A 8 -18.61 13.90 9.56
CA GLY A 8 -18.92 12.47 9.68
C GLY A 8 -17.97 11.50 8.96
N TRP A 9 -16.98 12.01 8.23
CA TRP A 9 -15.85 11.21 7.73
C TRP A 9 -14.76 11.10 8.80
N PRO A 10 -13.87 10.08 8.75
CA PRO A 10 -12.60 10.12 9.47
C PRO A 10 -11.83 11.40 9.18
N ARG A 11 -11.14 11.94 10.18
CA ARG A 11 -10.25 13.10 9.97
C ARG A 11 -9.01 12.69 9.19
N CYS A 12 -8.39 13.65 8.53
CA CYS A 12 -7.27 13.41 7.63
C CYS A 12 -6.13 14.42 7.83
N LEU A 13 -5.04 14.26 7.08
CA LEU A 13 -3.93 15.20 7.12
C LEU A 13 -4.36 16.62 6.73
N ASN A 14 -4.03 17.59 7.59
CA ASN A 14 -4.25 19.02 7.34
C ASN A 14 -3.27 19.60 6.31
N GLU A 15 -3.35 19.11 5.08
CA GLU A 15 -2.65 19.63 3.90
C GLU A 15 -3.64 19.73 2.73
N GLU A 16 -3.48 20.75 1.89
CA GLU A 16 -4.41 21.04 0.80
C GLU A 16 -4.00 20.41 -0.53
N THR A 17 -2.70 20.36 -0.81
CA THR A 17 -2.16 19.82 -2.08
C THR A 17 -0.93 18.97 -1.82
N VAL A 18 -0.61 18.08 -2.77
CA VAL A 18 0.61 17.26 -2.68
C VAL A 18 1.91 18.07 -2.68
N LYS A 19 1.87 19.37 -3.04
CA LYS A 19 3.03 20.27 -3.02
C LYS A 19 3.45 20.64 -1.61
N ASN A 20 2.52 20.77 -0.67
CA ASN A 20 2.79 21.22 0.68
C ASN A 20 3.45 20.14 1.55
N LEU A 21 3.09 18.86 1.31
CA LEU A 21 3.55 17.68 2.07
C LEU A 21 5.05 17.69 2.36
N ASN A 22 5.44 17.26 3.57
CA ASN A 22 6.85 17.08 3.93
C ASN A 22 7.53 16.05 3.00
N LEU A 23 8.82 16.25 2.68
CA LEU A 23 9.59 15.37 1.80
C LEU A 23 9.59 13.89 2.27
N ASN A 24 9.54 13.65 3.58
CA ASN A 24 9.56 12.30 4.15
C ASN A 24 8.28 11.50 3.87
N ILE A 25 7.16 12.17 3.54
CA ILE A 25 5.86 11.53 3.25
C ILE A 25 5.42 11.67 1.79
N LYS A 26 6.17 12.40 0.96
CA LYS A 26 5.92 12.53 -0.49
C LYS A 26 6.31 11.26 -1.25
N TYR A 27 5.65 11.01 -2.38
CA TYR A 27 6.14 10.06 -3.39
C TYR A 27 7.61 10.33 -3.75
N SER A 28 8.38 9.28 -4.01
CA SER A 28 9.70 9.42 -4.64
C SER A 28 9.55 10.00 -6.05
N VAL A 29 10.58 10.69 -6.55
CA VAL A 29 10.59 11.23 -7.93
C VAL A 29 10.32 10.14 -8.96
N ALA A 30 10.76 8.90 -8.71
CA ALA A 30 10.46 7.74 -9.55
C ALA A 30 8.96 7.34 -9.51
N LYS A 31 8.36 7.09 -8.34
CA LYS A 31 6.94 6.70 -8.21
C LYS A 31 6.03 7.82 -8.75
N ASN A 32 6.38 9.08 -8.48
CA ASN A 32 5.68 10.26 -9.01
C ASN A 32 5.74 10.37 -10.54
N THR A 33 6.94 10.36 -11.13
CA THR A 33 7.10 10.46 -12.60
C THR A 33 6.45 9.28 -13.31
N THR A 34 6.56 8.06 -12.78
CA THR A 34 5.88 6.89 -13.35
C THR A 34 4.35 7.00 -13.27
N PHE A 35 3.79 7.50 -12.16
CA PHE A 35 2.35 7.72 -12.02
C PHE A 35 1.82 8.72 -13.05
N TYR A 36 2.43 9.92 -13.12
CA TYR A 36 1.99 10.96 -14.06
C TYR A 36 2.23 10.58 -15.53
N LEU A 37 3.31 9.87 -15.88
CA LEU A 37 3.52 9.37 -17.25
C LEU A 37 2.50 8.28 -17.63
N ARG A 38 2.17 7.35 -16.72
CA ARG A 38 1.11 6.34 -16.95
C ARG A 38 -0.24 7.04 -17.19
N GLY A 39 -0.68 7.89 -16.26
CA GLY A 39 -1.96 8.59 -16.35
C GLY A 39 -2.05 9.52 -17.57
N GLY A 40 -1.00 10.30 -17.84
CA GLY A 40 -0.91 11.18 -19.01
C GLY A 40 -0.97 10.42 -20.33
N SER A 41 -0.24 9.31 -20.45
CA SER A 41 -0.31 8.44 -21.64
C SER A 41 -1.70 7.84 -21.84
N ALA A 42 -2.39 7.45 -20.76
CA ALA A 42 -3.71 6.84 -20.83
C ALA A 42 -4.79 7.84 -21.30
N LEU A 43 -4.82 9.01 -20.66
CA LEU A 43 -5.74 10.09 -21.01
C LEU A 43 -5.48 10.59 -22.44
N ALA A 44 -4.22 10.76 -22.84
CA ALA A 44 -3.86 11.19 -24.19
C ALA A 44 -4.38 10.21 -25.27
N GLU A 45 -4.23 8.89 -25.06
CA GLU A 45 -4.67 7.89 -26.03
C GLU A 45 -6.20 7.89 -26.22
N LEU A 46 -6.96 7.98 -25.12
CA LEU A 46 -8.43 8.01 -25.17
C LEU A 46 -8.99 9.36 -25.63
N LYS A 47 -8.26 10.46 -25.39
CA LYS A 47 -8.54 11.80 -25.93
C LYS A 47 -8.32 11.85 -27.44
N LEU A 48 -7.21 11.30 -27.94
CA LEU A 48 -6.90 11.20 -29.38
C LEU A 48 -7.88 10.28 -30.13
N LYS A 49 -8.39 9.24 -29.47
CA LYS A 49 -9.51 8.40 -29.97
C LYS A 49 -10.89 9.10 -29.89
N GLY A 50 -10.95 10.33 -29.36
CA GLY A 50 -12.18 11.13 -29.20
C GLY A 50 -13.21 10.56 -28.21
N LEU A 51 -12.84 9.56 -27.41
CA LEU A 51 -13.79 8.83 -26.56
C LEU A 51 -14.17 9.65 -25.32
N LEU A 52 -13.24 10.38 -24.72
CA LEU A 52 -13.47 11.26 -23.57
C LEU A 52 -14.39 12.47 -23.90
N ASP A 53 -14.61 12.78 -25.18
CA ASP A 53 -15.52 13.86 -25.62
C ASP A 53 -16.91 13.35 -26.04
N ARG A 54 -17.10 12.04 -26.20
CA ARG A 54 -18.38 11.44 -26.60
C ARG A 54 -19.37 11.38 -25.43
N LYS A 55 -20.18 12.43 -25.28
CA LYS A 55 -21.27 12.52 -24.28
C LYS A 55 -22.45 11.56 -24.51
N GLY A 56 -22.51 10.90 -25.67
CA GLY A 56 -23.61 10.01 -26.07
C GLY A 56 -23.40 8.53 -25.70
N LEU A 57 -24.37 7.70 -26.11
CA LEU A 57 -24.36 6.25 -25.90
C LEU A 57 -23.27 5.53 -26.72
N TRP A 58 -22.95 4.31 -26.29
CA TRP A 58 -22.30 3.30 -27.11
C TRP A 58 -23.26 2.77 -28.18
N LYS A 59 -22.79 2.58 -29.42
CA LYS A 59 -23.64 2.13 -30.53
C LYS A 59 -24.09 0.66 -30.41
N SER A 60 -23.30 -0.16 -29.70
CA SER A 60 -23.59 -1.56 -29.39
C SER A 60 -22.61 -2.07 -28.33
N LEU A 61 -22.90 -3.25 -27.75
CA LEU A 61 -21.95 -3.96 -26.88
C LEU A 61 -20.62 -4.26 -27.60
N GLN A 62 -20.67 -4.54 -28.91
CA GLN A 62 -19.46 -4.76 -29.72
C GLN A 62 -18.64 -3.45 -29.90
N GLU A 63 -19.25 -2.26 -29.81
CA GLU A 63 -18.46 -1.01 -29.78
C GLU A 63 -17.69 -0.86 -28.45
N MET A 64 -18.26 -1.29 -27.33
CA MET A 64 -17.61 -1.19 -26.00
C MET A 64 -16.26 -1.94 -25.95
N ARG A 65 -16.08 -3.01 -26.75
CA ARG A 65 -14.79 -3.72 -26.88
C ARG A 65 -13.64 -2.81 -27.36
N ARG A 66 -13.92 -1.64 -27.93
CA ARG A 66 -12.90 -0.62 -28.24
C ARG A 66 -12.16 -0.09 -27.00
N VAL A 67 -12.72 -0.27 -25.81
CA VAL A 67 -12.02 -0.03 -24.53
C VAL A 67 -10.83 -0.98 -24.36
N PHE A 68 -10.92 -2.23 -24.82
CA PHE A 68 -9.80 -3.19 -24.75
C PHE A 68 -8.66 -2.87 -25.74
N ASN A 69 -8.93 -2.02 -26.74
CA ASN A 69 -7.89 -1.45 -27.60
C ASN A 69 -7.04 -0.38 -26.89
N PHE A 70 -7.30 -0.10 -25.60
CA PHE A 70 -6.40 0.65 -24.73
C PHE A 70 -5.44 -0.30 -24.01
N ARG A 71 -5.98 -1.24 -23.20
CA ARG A 71 -5.22 -2.29 -22.52
C ARG A 71 -6.07 -3.57 -22.42
N LYS A 72 -5.40 -4.71 -22.28
CA LYS A 72 -6.00 -6.04 -22.25
C LYS A 72 -5.22 -6.94 -21.30
N THR A 73 -5.93 -7.73 -20.49
CA THR A 73 -5.37 -8.78 -19.62
C THR A 73 -6.18 -10.07 -19.87
N PRO A 74 -5.69 -11.26 -19.45
CA PRO A 74 -6.49 -12.48 -19.54
C PRO A 74 -7.81 -12.39 -18.76
N ALA A 75 -7.80 -11.76 -17.57
CA ALA A 75 -8.98 -11.58 -16.75
C ALA A 75 -10.02 -10.64 -17.39
N VAL A 76 -9.59 -9.56 -18.07
CA VAL A 76 -10.50 -8.66 -18.81
C VAL A 76 -11.24 -9.39 -19.94
N GLU A 77 -10.57 -10.30 -20.67
CA GLU A 77 -11.25 -11.11 -21.68
C GLU A 77 -12.19 -12.14 -21.06
N TYR A 78 -11.76 -12.83 -19.98
CA TYR A 78 -12.62 -13.75 -19.24
C TYR A 78 -13.92 -13.05 -18.77
N VAL A 79 -13.79 -11.84 -18.23
CA VAL A 79 -14.94 -11.00 -17.82
C VAL A 79 -15.81 -10.65 -19.05
N PHE A 80 -15.22 -10.26 -20.18
CA PHE A 80 -15.96 -9.99 -21.41
C PHE A 80 -16.72 -11.21 -21.95
N GLU A 81 -16.15 -12.41 -21.83
CA GLU A 81 -16.76 -13.65 -22.31
C GLU A 81 -17.86 -14.14 -21.35
N HIS A 82 -17.62 -14.11 -20.04
CA HIS A 82 -18.47 -14.75 -19.03
C HIS A 82 -19.45 -13.82 -18.26
N TRP A 83 -19.42 -12.48 -18.40
CA TRP A 83 -20.30 -11.57 -17.61
C TRP A 83 -21.81 -11.84 -17.69
N GLN A 84 -22.30 -12.50 -18.74
CA GLN A 84 -23.71 -12.87 -18.87
C GLN A 84 -24.10 -14.08 -18.01
N GLU A 85 -23.14 -14.87 -17.54
CA GLU A 85 -23.38 -16.11 -16.82
C GLU A 85 -23.76 -15.89 -15.36
N ASP A 86 -24.62 -16.77 -14.84
CA ASP A 86 -25.08 -16.71 -13.45
C ASP A 86 -24.00 -17.18 -12.46
N ALA A 87 -23.22 -18.19 -12.83
CA ALA A 87 -22.09 -18.65 -12.03
C ALA A 87 -20.98 -17.57 -11.91
N PHE A 88 -20.65 -16.88 -13.01
CA PHE A 88 -19.63 -15.82 -12.98
C PHE A 88 -20.12 -14.53 -12.31
N PHE A 89 -21.43 -14.22 -12.38
CA PHE A 89 -22.04 -13.17 -11.57
C PHE A 89 -21.90 -13.46 -10.08
N ALA A 90 -22.21 -14.70 -9.65
CA ALA A 90 -22.09 -15.12 -8.25
C ALA A 90 -20.63 -15.20 -7.76
N TYR A 91 -19.73 -15.75 -8.59
CA TYR A 91 -18.29 -15.87 -8.31
C TYR A 91 -17.66 -14.55 -7.88
N GLN A 92 -18.12 -13.42 -8.44
CA GLN A 92 -17.57 -12.10 -8.14
C GLN A 92 -17.90 -11.58 -6.73
N PHE A 93 -18.83 -12.19 -5.99
CA PHE A 93 -19.05 -11.89 -4.57
C PHE A 93 -18.06 -12.61 -3.63
N LEU A 94 -17.33 -13.61 -4.15
CA LEU A 94 -16.29 -14.36 -3.42
C LEU A 94 -14.87 -13.98 -3.88
N ASN A 95 -14.69 -13.85 -5.19
CA ASN A 95 -13.38 -13.77 -5.85
C ASN A 95 -13.27 -12.59 -6.83
N GLY A 96 -14.27 -11.70 -6.80
CA GLY A 96 -14.30 -10.48 -7.59
C GLY A 96 -13.66 -9.30 -6.89
N LEU A 97 -14.02 -8.11 -7.35
CA LEU A 97 -13.49 -6.82 -6.86
C LEU A 97 -13.84 -6.51 -5.39
N ASN A 98 -14.97 -7.00 -4.89
CA ASN A 98 -15.53 -6.60 -3.59
C ASN A 98 -15.97 -7.81 -2.74
N PRO A 99 -15.04 -8.70 -2.35
CA PRO A 99 -15.32 -10.03 -1.83
C PRO A 99 -15.77 -10.05 -0.34
N VAL A 100 -16.51 -9.02 0.11
CA VAL A 100 -16.73 -8.70 1.54
C VAL A 100 -18.21 -8.54 1.94
N LEU A 101 -19.15 -8.47 0.99
CA LEU A 101 -20.56 -8.17 1.31
C LEU A 101 -21.41 -9.42 1.58
N ILE A 102 -21.07 -10.55 0.95
CA ILE A 102 -21.83 -11.79 1.00
C ILE A 102 -21.80 -12.41 2.41
N ARG A 103 -22.99 -12.84 2.86
CA ARG A 103 -23.19 -13.49 4.16
C ARG A 103 -24.19 -14.65 4.06
N ARG A 104 -24.09 -15.64 4.94
CA ARG A 104 -25.05 -16.75 5.02
C ARG A 104 -26.42 -16.26 5.48
N CYS A 105 -27.47 -16.84 4.92
CA CYS A 105 -28.85 -16.44 5.15
C CYS A 105 -29.65 -17.63 5.72
N HIS A 106 -30.01 -17.54 7.00
CA HIS A 106 -30.91 -18.50 7.66
C HIS A 106 -32.36 -17.97 7.79
N TYR A 107 -32.56 -16.67 7.58
CA TYR A 107 -33.87 -16.00 7.60
C TYR A 107 -33.89 -14.93 6.50
N LEU A 108 -34.89 -14.96 5.63
CA LEU A 108 -35.06 -13.92 4.62
C LEU A 108 -35.45 -12.57 5.27
N PRO A 109 -34.91 -11.43 4.77
CA PRO A 109 -35.39 -10.12 5.16
C PRO A 109 -36.89 -9.99 4.86
N LYS A 110 -37.68 -9.46 5.80
CA LYS A 110 -39.15 -9.31 5.63
C LYS A 110 -39.56 -8.43 4.45
N ASN A 111 -38.65 -7.56 4.01
CA ASN A 111 -38.79 -6.69 2.84
C ASN A 111 -38.32 -7.33 1.52
N PHE A 112 -37.89 -8.60 1.53
CA PHE A 112 -37.51 -9.38 0.35
C PHE A 112 -38.40 -10.64 0.24
N PRO A 113 -39.65 -10.51 -0.24
CA PRO A 113 -40.66 -11.58 -0.25
C PRO A 113 -40.43 -12.61 -1.37
N VAL A 114 -39.25 -13.24 -1.38
CA VAL A 114 -38.97 -14.42 -2.21
C VAL A 114 -39.81 -15.58 -1.69
N THR A 115 -40.48 -16.30 -2.59
CA THR A 115 -41.29 -17.48 -2.25
C THR A 115 -40.68 -18.75 -2.83
N ASP A 116 -41.03 -19.90 -2.26
CA ASP A 116 -40.55 -21.21 -2.73
C ASP A 116 -40.79 -21.42 -4.23
N ALA A 117 -41.99 -21.11 -4.71
CA ALA A 117 -42.38 -21.21 -6.12
C ALA A 117 -41.53 -20.33 -7.07
N MET A 118 -40.92 -19.24 -6.58
CA MET A 118 -40.01 -18.41 -7.39
C MET A 118 -38.65 -19.09 -7.62
N VAL A 119 -38.19 -19.89 -6.66
CA VAL A 119 -36.81 -20.45 -6.65
C VAL A 119 -36.75 -21.97 -6.93
N ALA A 120 -37.89 -22.67 -6.83
CA ALA A 120 -38.04 -24.08 -7.16
C ALA A 120 -37.45 -24.49 -8.53
N PRO A 121 -37.48 -23.68 -9.61
CA PRO A 121 -36.81 -24.03 -10.87
C PRO A 121 -35.28 -24.18 -10.78
N VAL A 122 -34.63 -23.54 -9.79
CA VAL A 122 -33.17 -23.58 -9.60
C VAL A 122 -32.76 -24.51 -8.45
N LEU A 123 -33.58 -24.61 -7.40
CA LEU A 123 -33.41 -25.54 -6.29
C LEU A 123 -33.72 -27.00 -6.70
N GLY A 124 -34.71 -27.20 -7.56
CA GLY A 124 -35.24 -28.51 -7.94
C GLY A 124 -36.23 -29.10 -6.93
N PRO A 125 -36.97 -30.16 -7.31
CA PRO A 125 -38.08 -30.70 -6.50
C PRO A 125 -37.65 -31.52 -5.27
N GLY A 126 -36.34 -31.63 -5.00
CA GLY A 126 -35.80 -32.41 -3.88
C GLY A 126 -35.58 -31.61 -2.59
N THR A 127 -35.94 -30.32 -2.57
CA THR A 127 -35.77 -29.43 -1.41
C THR A 127 -36.77 -28.26 -1.50
N SER A 128 -36.71 -27.32 -0.56
CA SER A 128 -37.49 -26.08 -0.55
C SER A 128 -36.66 -24.89 -0.11
N LEU A 129 -37.14 -23.67 -0.36
CA LEU A 129 -36.55 -22.42 0.09
C LEU A 129 -36.27 -22.44 1.60
N GLN A 130 -37.22 -22.93 2.40
CA GLN A 130 -37.08 -23.02 3.86
C GLN A 130 -36.03 -24.06 4.28
N ALA A 131 -36.01 -25.23 3.62
CA ALA A 131 -35.02 -26.27 3.93
C ALA A 131 -33.58 -25.83 3.61
N GLU A 132 -33.37 -25.07 2.53
CA GLU A 132 -32.05 -24.54 2.18
C GLU A 132 -31.62 -23.34 3.07
N LEU A 133 -32.56 -22.54 3.61
CA LEU A 133 -32.28 -21.57 4.68
C LEU A 133 -31.79 -22.26 5.97
N GLU A 134 -32.52 -23.28 6.43
CA GLU A 134 -32.19 -24.03 7.65
C GLU A 134 -30.85 -24.77 7.54
N LYS A 135 -30.59 -25.35 6.37
CA LYS A 135 -29.33 -26.01 5.98
C LYS A 135 -28.15 -25.03 5.77
N GLY A 136 -28.41 -23.73 5.69
CA GLY A 136 -27.38 -22.69 5.53
C GLY A 136 -26.70 -22.65 4.16
N SER A 137 -27.32 -23.21 3.11
CA SER A 137 -26.79 -23.19 1.75
C SER A 137 -27.17 -21.92 0.97
N LEU A 138 -28.03 -21.06 1.54
CA LEU A 138 -28.41 -19.78 0.97
C LEU A 138 -27.58 -18.63 1.52
N PHE A 139 -27.26 -17.68 0.65
CA PHE A 139 -26.43 -16.52 0.92
C PHE A 139 -27.13 -15.26 0.43
N LEU A 140 -26.92 -14.14 1.11
CA LEU A 140 -27.51 -12.84 0.80
C LEU A 140 -26.39 -11.83 0.53
N VAL A 141 -26.59 -10.99 -0.49
CA VAL A 141 -25.87 -9.72 -0.66
C VAL A 141 -26.91 -8.60 -0.66
N ASP A 142 -26.76 -7.67 0.28
CA ASP A 142 -27.73 -6.60 0.55
C ASP A 142 -27.03 -5.24 0.51
N TYR A 143 -27.56 -4.33 -0.30
CA TYR A 143 -27.01 -2.99 -0.56
C TYR A 143 -27.87 -1.90 0.08
N GLY A 144 -28.63 -2.21 1.15
CA GLY A 144 -29.51 -1.28 1.85
C GLY A 144 -28.91 0.08 2.24
N LEU A 145 -27.59 0.18 2.40
CA LEU A 145 -26.88 1.46 2.59
C LEU A 145 -27.15 2.49 1.46
N LEU A 146 -27.33 2.04 0.22
CA LEU A 146 -27.68 2.87 -0.94
C LEU A 146 -29.11 3.44 -0.87
N ALA A 147 -29.97 2.95 0.03
CA ALA A 147 -31.35 3.41 0.11
C ALA A 147 -31.40 4.90 0.49
N GLY A 148 -32.02 5.71 -0.36
CA GLY A 148 -32.11 7.16 -0.19
C GLY A 148 -30.77 7.92 -0.29
N VAL A 149 -29.71 7.32 -0.86
CA VAL A 149 -28.49 8.06 -1.23
C VAL A 149 -28.75 8.89 -2.48
N ARG A 150 -28.31 10.15 -2.49
CA ARG A 150 -28.45 11.05 -3.65
C ARG A 150 -27.67 10.54 -4.87
N THR A 151 -28.22 10.82 -6.05
CA THR A 151 -27.57 10.53 -7.33
C THR A 151 -27.02 11.80 -7.98
N ASN A 152 -26.27 11.61 -9.08
CA ASN A 152 -25.50 12.64 -9.77
C ASN A 152 -26.16 13.12 -11.09
N VAL A 153 -25.58 14.12 -11.74
CA VAL A 153 -25.98 14.61 -13.08
C VAL A 153 -24.78 14.58 -14.03
N ILE A 154 -24.72 13.57 -14.91
CA ILE A 154 -23.63 13.40 -15.88
C ILE A 154 -24.07 13.93 -17.25
N ASN A 155 -23.23 14.73 -17.91
CA ASN A 155 -23.54 15.37 -19.20
C ASN A 155 -24.87 16.16 -19.24
N GLY A 156 -25.37 16.63 -18.09
CA GLY A 156 -26.68 17.29 -17.98
C GLY A 156 -27.89 16.34 -17.87
N ARG A 157 -27.66 15.03 -17.72
CA ARG A 157 -28.72 14.02 -17.52
C ARG A 157 -28.69 13.51 -16.06
N PRO A 158 -29.83 13.48 -15.34
CA PRO A 158 -29.91 12.79 -14.06
C PRO A 158 -29.45 11.33 -14.18
N GLN A 159 -28.72 10.87 -13.19
CA GLN A 159 -28.29 9.47 -13.04
C GLN A 159 -29.11 8.78 -11.96
N PHE A 160 -29.06 7.46 -11.96
CA PHE A 160 -29.87 6.59 -11.10
C PHE A 160 -28.97 5.56 -10.40
N SER A 161 -29.41 5.12 -9.23
CA SER A 161 -28.81 4.04 -8.45
C SER A 161 -29.94 3.22 -7.79
N THR A 162 -29.60 2.06 -7.25
CA THR A 162 -30.53 1.11 -6.62
C THR A 162 -29.94 0.59 -5.32
N ALA A 163 -30.79 0.15 -4.39
CA ALA A 163 -30.37 -0.51 -3.15
C ALA A 163 -30.83 -1.98 -3.14
N PRO A 164 -30.31 -2.83 -4.04
CA PRO A 164 -30.85 -4.16 -4.27
C PRO A 164 -30.62 -5.12 -3.10
N MET A 165 -31.31 -6.27 -3.18
CA MET A 165 -31.01 -7.49 -2.44
C MET A 165 -30.88 -8.64 -3.44
N THR A 166 -29.84 -9.47 -3.28
CA THR A 166 -29.54 -10.63 -4.12
C THR A 166 -29.48 -11.88 -3.26
N LEU A 167 -30.39 -12.83 -3.49
CA LEU A 167 -30.35 -14.15 -2.88
C LEU A 167 -29.54 -15.10 -3.77
N LEU A 168 -28.64 -15.88 -3.18
CA LEU A 168 -27.82 -16.88 -3.86
C LEU A 168 -27.93 -18.26 -3.18
N TYR A 169 -27.64 -19.31 -3.93
CA TYR A 169 -27.65 -20.71 -3.52
C TYR A 169 -26.32 -21.38 -3.84
N GLN A 170 -25.67 -21.91 -2.81
CA GLN A 170 -24.49 -22.76 -2.94
C GLN A 170 -24.92 -24.19 -3.29
N ARG A 171 -24.70 -24.62 -4.53
CA ARG A 171 -25.06 -25.99 -4.94
C ARG A 171 -24.28 -27.05 -4.14
N PRO A 172 -24.90 -28.20 -3.80
CA PRO A 172 -24.23 -29.29 -3.07
C PRO A 172 -22.97 -29.81 -3.76
N GLY A 173 -22.10 -30.47 -3.00
CA GLY A 173 -20.92 -31.18 -3.54
C GLY A 173 -19.83 -30.29 -4.13
N ARG A 174 -19.66 -29.07 -3.60
CA ARG A 174 -18.83 -27.99 -4.18
C ARG A 174 -19.24 -27.62 -5.62
N GLY A 175 -20.53 -27.66 -5.92
CA GLY A 175 -21.07 -27.07 -7.15
C GLY A 175 -20.96 -25.53 -7.16
N PRO A 176 -21.32 -24.85 -8.25
CA PRO A 176 -21.25 -23.39 -8.33
C PRO A 176 -22.26 -22.73 -7.37
N LEU A 177 -21.84 -21.61 -6.78
CA LEU A 177 -22.76 -20.60 -6.24
C LEU A 177 -23.56 -19.99 -7.39
N LEU A 178 -24.88 -19.84 -7.24
CA LEU A 178 -25.76 -19.26 -8.26
C LEU A 178 -26.73 -18.25 -7.66
N PRO A 179 -27.06 -17.14 -8.35
CA PRO A 179 -28.18 -16.28 -7.98
C PRO A 179 -29.53 -17.03 -8.09
N LEU A 180 -30.42 -16.79 -7.13
CA LEU A 180 -31.81 -17.25 -7.13
C LEU A 180 -32.80 -16.13 -7.46
N ALA A 181 -32.58 -14.94 -6.88
CA ALA A 181 -33.53 -13.84 -6.95
C ALA A 181 -32.85 -12.48 -6.73
N ILE A 182 -33.33 -11.44 -7.41
CA ILE A 182 -32.88 -10.05 -7.25
C ILE A 182 -34.10 -9.14 -7.08
N GLN A 183 -34.15 -8.35 -6.01
CA GLN A 183 -35.07 -7.21 -5.88
C GLN A 183 -34.26 -5.92 -5.95
N LEU A 184 -34.69 -4.93 -6.74
CA LEU A 184 -33.92 -3.70 -6.99
C LEU A 184 -34.17 -2.56 -5.98
N SER A 185 -34.98 -2.81 -4.96
CA SER A 185 -35.35 -1.86 -3.91
C SER A 185 -35.37 -2.54 -2.53
N GLN A 186 -35.15 -1.74 -1.50
CA GLN A 186 -35.42 -2.13 -0.10
C GLN A 186 -36.91 -2.16 0.24
N THR A 187 -37.76 -1.53 -0.58
CA THR A 187 -39.22 -1.53 -0.40
C THR A 187 -39.87 -2.42 -1.47
N PRO A 188 -40.48 -3.57 -1.10
CA PRO A 188 -41.16 -4.44 -2.04
C PRO A 188 -42.50 -3.85 -2.50
N GLY A 189 -42.96 -4.24 -3.69
CA GLY A 189 -44.26 -3.83 -4.21
C GLY A 189 -44.41 -4.12 -5.71
N PRO A 190 -45.56 -3.80 -6.32
CA PRO A 190 -45.80 -4.07 -7.74
C PRO A 190 -44.81 -3.37 -8.67
N ASN A 191 -44.27 -2.21 -8.25
CA ASN A 191 -43.27 -1.44 -8.99
C ASN A 191 -41.81 -1.83 -8.64
N SER A 192 -41.59 -2.85 -7.80
CA SER A 192 -40.27 -3.43 -7.55
C SER A 192 -40.37 -4.96 -7.56
N PRO A 193 -40.48 -5.56 -8.76
CA PRO A 193 -40.62 -7.00 -8.90
C PRO A 193 -39.33 -7.72 -8.46
N VAL A 194 -39.51 -8.94 -7.93
CA VAL A 194 -38.42 -9.89 -7.71
C VAL A 194 -38.08 -10.53 -9.06
N PHE A 195 -36.92 -10.18 -9.61
CA PHE A 195 -36.35 -10.77 -10.83
C PHE A 195 -35.71 -12.13 -10.53
N LEU A 196 -35.78 -13.04 -11.50
CA LEU A 196 -35.40 -14.45 -11.39
C LEU A 196 -34.60 -14.90 -12.63
N PRO A 197 -33.71 -15.91 -12.52
CA PRO A 197 -33.02 -16.53 -13.67
C PRO A 197 -33.94 -17.09 -14.76
N SER A 198 -35.22 -17.31 -14.44
CA SER A 198 -36.27 -17.79 -15.34
C SER A 198 -37.01 -16.68 -16.11
N ASP A 199 -36.69 -15.41 -15.86
CA ASP A 199 -37.29 -14.27 -16.58
C ASP A 199 -36.69 -14.11 -17.99
N ASP A 200 -37.30 -13.25 -18.82
CA ASP A 200 -36.75 -12.87 -20.13
C ASP A 200 -35.28 -12.45 -20.01
N LYS A 201 -34.43 -12.92 -20.95
CA LYS A 201 -32.96 -12.69 -20.94
C LYS A 201 -32.56 -11.27 -20.57
N TRP A 202 -33.22 -10.26 -21.12
CA TRP A 202 -32.87 -8.86 -20.91
C TRP A 202 -33.35 -8.30 -19.57
N ASP A 203 -34.45 -8.80 -19.01
CA ASP A 203 -34.90 -8.38 -17.67
C ASP A 203 -33.91 -8.91 -16.62
N TRP A 204 -33.58 -10.21 -16.70
CA TRP A 204 -32.63 -10.84 -15.78
C TRP A 204 -31.23 -10.23 -15.89
N LEU A 205 -30.72 -10.03 -17.11
CA LEU A 205 -29.42 -9.42 -17.33
C LEU A 205 -29.38 -7.95 -16.87
N LEU A 206 -30.46 -7.19 -17.04
CA LEU A 206 -30.58 -5.83 -16.52
C LEU A 206 -30.61 -5.82 -14.99
N ALA A 207 -31.36 -6.72 -14.34
CA ALA A 207 -31.39 -6.86 -12.89
C ALA A 207 -29.99 -7.18 -12.31
N LYS A 208 -29.26 -8.14 -12.90
CA LYS A 208 -27.85 -8.40 -12.55
C LYS A 208 -26.97 -7.16 -12.75
N THR A 209 -27.13 -6.43 -13.85
CA THR A 209 -26.36 -5.22 -14.15
C THR A 209 -26.60 -4.09 -13.14
N TRP A 210 -27.82 -3.95 -12.60
CA TRP A 210 -28.11 -3.05 -11.48
C TRP A 210 -27.40 -3.44 -10.19
N VAL A 211 -27.33 -4.75 -9.87
CA VAL A 211 -26.51 -5.23 -8.74
C VAL A 211 -25.03 -4.91 -8.97
N ARG A 212 -24.52 -5.02 -10.20
CA ARG A 212 -23.15 -4.61 -10.54
C ARG A 212 -22.91 -3.08 -10.44
N ASN A 213 -23.94 -2.24 -10.61
CA ASN A 213 -23.87 -0.79 -10.32
C ASN A 213 -23.83 -0.52 -8.81
N ALA A 214 -24.63 -1.24 -8.02
CA ALA A 214 -24.63 -1.15 -6.56
C ALA A 214 -23.27 -1.61 -5.98
N GLU A 215 -22.69 -2.67 -6.56
CA GLU A 215 -21.32 -3.13 -6.26
C GLU A 215 -20.29 -2.03 -6.45
N PHE A 216 -20.18 -1.44 -7.65
CA PHE A 216 -19.25 -0.33 -7.91
C PHE A 216 -19.40 0.79 -6.86
N SER A 217 -20.64 1.14 -6.54
CA SER A 217 -20.97 2.24 -5.65
C SER A 217 -20.55 1.98 -4.20
N ILE A 218 -20.73 0.76 -3.69
CA ILE A 218 -20.31 0.37 -2.34
C ILE A 218 -18.80 0.08 -2.29
N HIS A 219 -18.25 -0.60 -3.29
CA HIS A 219 -16.83 -0.90 -3.39
C HIS A 219 -15.98 0.37 -3.36
N GLU A 220 -16.19 1.30 -4.30
CA GLU A 220 -15.31 2.46 -4.43
C GLU A 220 -15.46 3.43 -3.25
N ALA A 221 -16.69 3.66 -2.77
CA ALA A 221 -16.92 4.59 -1.66
C ALA A 221 -16.52 4.01 -0.30
N LEU A 222 -16.77 2.72 -0.03
CA LEU A 222 -16.65 2.13 1.30
C LEU A 222 -15.49 1.15 1.41
N THR A 223 -15.49 0.07 0.62
CA THR A 223 -14.45 -0.97 0.74
C THR A 223 -13.07 -0.44 0.35
N HIS A 224 -13.01 0.43 -0.66
CA HIS A 224 -11.78 0.99 -1.21
C HIS A 224 -11.44 2.35 -0.57
N LEU A 225 -12.24 3.40 -0.78
CA LEU A 225 -11.92 4.74 -0.27
C LEU A 225 -11.96 4.80 1.27
N LEU A 226 -13.04 4.39 1.93
CA LEU A 226 -13.11 4.49 3.39
C LEU A 226 -12.17 3.49 4.08
N GLN A 227 -12.33 2.20 3.82
CA GLN A 227 -11.67 1.14 4.58
C GLN A 227 -10.21 0.88 4.17
N ALA A 228 -9.86 1.02 2.88
CA ALA A 228 -8.50 0.77 2.38
C ALA A 228 -7.67 2.04 2.11
N HIS A 229 -8.25 3.24 2.21
CA HIS A 229 -7.51 4.50 2.09
C HIS A 229 -7.64 5.41 3.33
N LEU A 230 -8.85 5.83 3.72
CA LEU A 230 -9.03 6.81 4.80
C LEU A 230 -8.65 6.24 6.18
N VAL A 231 -9.06 5.02 6.49
CA VAL A 231 -8.69 4.33 7.75
C VAL A 231 -7.16 4.10 7.84
N PRO A 232 -6.47 3.59 6.80
CA PRO A 232 -5.00 3.59 6.75
C PRO A 232 -4.31 4.96 6.88
N GLU A 233 -4.92 6.06 6.41
CA GLU A 233 -4.39 7.41 6.67
C GLU A 233 -4.51 7.81 8.14
N VAL A 234 -5.57 7.40 8.85
CA VAL A 234 -5.67 7.60 10.29
C VAL A 234 -4.52 6.88 11.00
N PHE A 235 -4.29 5.61 10.68
CA PHE A 235 -3.18 4.83 11.25
C PHE A 235 -1.82 5.48 10.97
N ALA A 236 -1.60 5.95 9.73
CA ALA A 236 -0.37 6.64 9.35
C ALA A 236 -0.15 7.94 10.12
N LEU A 237 -1.18 8.78 10.25
CA LEU A 237 -1.05 10.10 10.89
C LEU A 237 -0.92 9.99 12.41
N ALA A 238 -1.66 9.09 13.06
CA ALA A 238 -1.48 8.80 14.48
C ALA A 238 -0.08 8.22 14.77
N THR A 239 0.41 7.29 13.95
CA THR A 239 1.77 6.71 14.07
C THR A 239 2.85 7.79 14.02
N LEU A 240 2.76 8.74 13.07
CA LEU A 240 3.70 9.86 12.95
C LEU A 240 3.58 10.92 14.05
N ARG A 241 2.53 10.88 14.88
CA ARG A 241 2.25 11.90 15.90
C ARG A 241 2.49 11.44 17.33
N GLN A 242 2.20 10.17 17.63
CA GLN A 242 2.19 9.63 19.00
C GLN A 242 3.33 8.66 19.28
N LEU A 243 3.92 8.04 18.25
CA LEU A 243 5.02 7.08 18.40
C LEU A 243 6.35 7.72 17.93
N PRO A 244 7.37 7.88 18.79
CA PRO A 244 8.67 8.41 18.37
C PRO A 244 9.46 7.39 17.56
N HIS A 245 10.46 7.85 16.79
CA HIS A 245 11.24 6.99 15.89
C HIS A 245 12.02 5.84 16.58
N CYS A 246 12.26 5.94 17.89
CA CYS A 246 12.84 4.86 18.71
C CYS A 246 11.83 3.75 19.08
N HIS A 247 10.53 4.03 19.09
CA HIS A 247 9.48 3.13 19.55
C HIS A 247 9.40 1.86 18.70
N PRO A 248 9.22 0.65 19.29
CA PRO A 248 9.17 -0.59 18.53
C PRO A 248 8.03 -0.60 17.50
N LEU A 249 6.83 -0.14 17.88
CA LEU A 249 5.70 -0.04 16.97
C LEU A 249 5.90 0.99 15.85
N PHE A 250 6.66 2.08 16.07
CA PHE A 250 7.00 2.99 14.97
C PHE A 250 7.82 2.24 13.90
N LYS A 251 8.84 1.48 14.33
CA LYS A 251 9.73 0.73 13.42
C LYS A 251 8.97 -0.34 12.64
N LEU A 252 8.01 -1.00 13.30
CA LEU A 252 7.13 -2.02 12.71
C LEU A 252 6.12 -1.41 11.72
N LEU A 253 5.49 -0.29 12.05
CA LEU A 253 4.40 0.29 11.26
C LEU A 253 4.85 1.24 10.14
N ILE A 254 6.00 1.91 10.25
CA ILE A 254 6.44 2.91 9.28
C ILE A 254 6.59 2.39 7.82
N PRO A 255 6.96 1.12 7.53
CA PRO A 255 6.98 0.61 6.16
C PRO A 255 5.57 0.48 5.56
N HIS A 256 4.58 0.05 6.34
CA HIS A 256 3.21 -0.19 5.89
C HIS A 256 2.41 1.10 5.67
N THR A 257 2.79 2.20 6.32
CA THR A 257 2.19 3.54 6.15
C THR A 257 2.81 4.36 5.00
N ARG A 258 3.77 3.78 4.27
CA ARG A 258 4.57 4.48 3.26
C ARG A 258 3.72 4.96 2.09
N TYR A 259 3.73 6.28 1.89
CA TYR A 259 3.04 7.03 0.84
C TYR A 259 1.50 7.18 0.98
N THR A 260 0.84 6.57 1.96
CA THR A 260 -0.63 6.66 2.18
C THR A 260 -1.10 8.12 2.27
N LEU A 261 -0.38 8.96 3.03
CA LEU A 261 -0.67 10.39 3.18
C LEU A 261 -0.55 11.18 1.86
N HIS A 262 0.30 10.75 0.93
CA HIS A 262 0.46 11.39 -0.37
C HIS A 262 -0.68 11.01 -1.31
N ILE A 263 -1.00 9.72 -1.46
CA ILE A 263 -2.06 9.27 -2.37
C ILE A 263 -3.44 9.76 -1.92
N ASN A 264 -3.73 9.80 -0.61
CA ASN A 264 -5.00 10.34 -0.13
C ASN A 264 -5.11 11.86 -0.32
N THR A 265 -4.00 12.60 -0.17
CA THR A 265 -3.97 14.04 -0.49
C THR A 265 -4.17 14.26 -2.00
N LEU A 266 -3.54 13.45 -2.85
CA LEU A 266 -3.73 13.47 -4.30
C LEU A 266 -5.17 13.08 -4.70
N GLY A 267 -5.79 12.14 -4.00
CA GLY A 267 -7.20 11.77 -4.18
C GLY A 267 -8.16 12.91 -3.86
N ARG A 268 -7.92 13.62 -2.74
CA ARG A 268 -8.66 14.84 -2.38
C ARG A 268 -8.45 15.99 -3.38
N GLU A 269 -7.32 16.03 -4.08
CA GLU A 269 -6.98 17.05 -5.08
C GLU A 269 -7.54 16.71 -6.49
N LEU A 270 -7.49 15.44 -6.91
CA LEU A 270 -7.70 15.00 -8.31
C LEU A 270 -8.73 13.88 -8.53
N LEU A 271 -9.33 13.30 -7.48
CA LEU A 271 -10.29 12.19 -7.60
C LEU A 271 -11.70 12.58 -7.11
N ILE A 272 -11.79 13.09 -5.88
CA ILE A 272 -13.04 13.44 -5.16
C ILE A 272 -13.27 14.95 -5.01
N ALA A 273 -12.51 15.78 -5.72
CA ALA A 273 -12.78 17.22 -5.86
C ALA A 273 -13.82 17.50 -6.97
N PRO A 274 -14.58 18.60 -6.91
CA PRO A 274 -15.55 18.98 -7.94
C PRO A 274 -14.94 19.01 -9.35
N GLY A 275 -15.70 18.52 -10.34
CA GLY A 275 -15.28 18.38 -11.72
C GLY A 275 -14.30 17.23 -12.03
N GLN A 276 -13.77 16.53 -11.02
CA GLN A 276 -12.92 15.35 -11.18
C GLN A 276 -13.72 14.06 -11.42
N VAL A 277 -13.05 12.92 -11.61
CA VAL A 277 -13.69 11.68 -12.14
C VAL A 277 -14.90 11.19 -11.35
N VAL A 278 -14.91 11.29 -10.01
CA VAL A 278 -16.07 10.86 -9.21
C VAL A 278 -17.28 11.75 -9.49
N ASP A 279 -17.08 13.07 -9.48
CA ASP A 279 -18.12 14.08 -9.77
C ASP A 279 -18.58 14.06 -11.24
N ARG A 280 -17.65 13.80 -12.16
CA ARG A 280 -17.86 13.89 -13.61
C ARG A 280 -18.50 12.63 -14.20
N SER A 281 -18.26 11.46 -13.60
CA SER A 281 -18.42 10.17 -14.28
C SER A 281 -18.99 9.02 -13.43
N THR A 282 -19.35 9.23 -12.15
CA THR A 282 -20.05 8.22 -11.32
C THR A 282 -21.50 8.62 -11.01
N GLY A 283 -22.38 7.62 -10.84
CA GLY A 283 -23.83 7.83 -10.67
C GLY A 283 -24.25 8.43 -9.34
N LEU A 284 -23.36 8.43 -8.34
CA LEU A 284 -23.56 9.03 -7.01
C LEU A 284 -22.86 10.39 -6.86
N GLY A 285 -21.75 10.60 -7.56
CA GLY A 285 -20.92 11.79 -7.41
C GLY A 285 -20.33 11.94 -6.00
N ILE A 286 -19.68 13.07 -5.72
CA ILE A 286 -19.05 13.33 -4.41
C ILE A 286 -20.08 13.29 -3.29
N GLY A 287 -21.29 13.81 -3.53
CA GLY A 287 -22.36 13.87 -2.54
C GLY A 287 -22.86 12.50 -2.11
N GLY A 288 -23.18 11.60 -3.04
CA GLY A 288 -23.63 10.25 -2.69
C GLY A 288 -22.52 9.37 -2.10
N PHE A 289 -21.26 9.57 -2.54
CA PHE A 289 -20.10 8.96 -1.87
C PHE A 289 -19.99 9.44 -0.40
N SER A 290 -20.20 10.73 -0.14
CA SER A 290 -20.18 11.26 1.23
C SER A 290 -21.31 10.71 2.09
N GLU A 291 -22.54 10.65 1.58
CA GLU A 291 -23.68 10.09 2.32
C GLU A 291 -23.48 8.61 2.64
N LEU A 292 -22.90 7.83 1.72
CA LEU A 292 -22.50 6.45 1.98
C LEU A 292 -21.45 6.36 3.09
N ILE A 293 -20.39 7.18 3.02
CA ILE A 293 -19.30 7.17 4.02
C ILE A 293 -19.84 7.55 5.40
N GLN A 294 -20.67 8.58 5.49
CA GLN A 294 -21.33 9.00 6.74
C GLN A 294 -22.18 7.87 7.34
N LYS A 295 -23.07 7.26 6.55
CA LYS A 295 -23.88 6.10 6.96
C LYS A 295 -23.02 4.91 7.39
N ASN A 296 -21.94 4.60 6.65
CA ASN A 296 -21.08 3.47 6.99
C ASN A 296 -20.32 3.71 8.29
N MET A 297 -19.81 4.92 8.53
CA MET A 297 -19.14 5.32 9.77
C MET A 297 -20.03 5.21 11.03
N GLU A 298 -21.35 5.13 10.89
CA GLU A 298 -22.28 4.94 12.03
C GLU A 298 -22.38 3.48 12.48
N GLN A 299 -22.03 2.54 11.59
CA GLN A 299 -22.10 1.09 11.81
C GLN A 299 -20.78 0.34 11.54
N LEU A 300 -19.69 1.05 11.21
CA LEU A 300 -18.37 0.47 10.96
C LEU A 300 -17.81 -0.10 12.26
N ASN A 301 -17.66 -1.42 12.31
CA ASN A 301 -17.21 -2.12 13.50
C ASN A 301 -15.78 -2.68 13.34
N TYR A 302 -15.01 -2.70 14.42
CA TYR A 302 -13.64 -3.23 14.48
C TYR A 302 -13.53 -4.69 13.98
N SER A 303 -14.54 -5.53 14.26
CA SER A 303 -14.61 -6.90 13.73
C SER A 303 -14.63 -6.98 12.19
N ALA A 304 -15.15 -5.97 11.48
CA ALA A 304 -15.13 -5.91 10.02
C ALA A 304 -13.73 -5.55 9.44
N LEU A 305 -12.80 -5.11 10.30
CA LEU A 305 -11.41 -4.85 9.96
C LEU A 305 -10.50 -6.04 10.29
N CYS A 306 -10.95 -6.96 11.15
CA CYS A 306 -10.24 -8.19 11.51
C CYS A 306 -10.76 -9.37 10.67
N LEU A 307 -9.97 -9.87 9.71
CA LEU A 307 -10.48 -10.83 8.72
C LEU A 307 -11.11 -12.10 9.32
N PRO A 308 -10.54 -12.76 10.36
CA PRO A 308 -11.16 -13.93 10.97
C PRO A 308 -12.56 -13.66 11.52
N ASP A 309 -12.77 -12.47 12.10
CA ASP A 309 -14.03 -12.09 12.72
C ASP A 309 -15.06 -11.61 11.70
N ASP A 310 -14.65 -10.92 10.63
CA ASP A 310 -15.49 -10.61 9.46
C ASP A 310 -16.02 -11.88 8.78
N ILE A 311 -15.13 -12.83 8.47
CA ILE A 311 -15.48 -14.10 7.83
C ILE A 311 -16.46 -14.92 8.69
N ARG A 312 -16.26 -14.94 10.02
CA ARG A 312 -17.15 -15.60 10.98
C ARG A 312 -18.48 -14.87 11.13
N ALA A 313 -18.48 -13.55 11.29
CA ALA A 313 -19.68 -12.73 11.46
C ALA A 313 -20.60 -12.78 10.23
N ARG A 314 -20.01 -12.93 9.03
CA ARG A 314 -20.77 -13.18 7.79
C ARG A 314 -21.17 -14.65 7.59
N GLY A 315 -20.69 -15.58 8.43
CA GLY A 315 -21.04 -17.00 8.35
C GLY A 315 -20.52 -17.68 7.08
N VAL A 316 -19.33 -17.30 6.61
CA VAL A 316 -18.74 -17.73 5.33
C VAL A 316 -17.41 -18.47 5.53
N GLU A 317 -17.19 -19.04 6.71
CA GLU A 317 -16.04 -19.91 7.04
C GLU A 317 -15.99 -21.19 6.18
N ASP A 318 -17.15 -21.68 5.71
CA ASP A 318 -17.33 -23.02 5.10
C ASP A 318 -17.69 -23.04 3.61
N ILE A 319 -18.09 -21.90 3.01
CA ILE A 319 -18.45 -21.83 1.59
C ILE A 319 -17.26 -22.22 0.68
N PRO A 320 -17.42 -23.11 -0.33
CA PRO A 320 -16.31 -23.54 -1.17
C PRO A 320 -15.81 -22.43 -2.10
N ASP A 321 -14.55 -22.59 -2.54
CA ASP A 321 -13.92 -21.78 -3.60
C ASP A 321 -13.97 -20.26 -3.34
N TYR A 322 -13.74 -19.86 -2.10
CA TYR A 322 -13.70 -18.46 -1.64
C TYR A 322 -12.26 -18.02 -1.40
N TYR A 323 -11.52 -17.83 -2.50
CA TYR A 323 -10.08 -17.62 -2.50
C TYR A 323 -9.64 -16.35 -1.77
N TYR A 324 -10.48 -15.30 -1.71
CA TYR A 324 -10.23 -14.14 -0.85
C TYR A 324 -10.09 -14.51 0.63
N ARG A 325 -10.97 -15.38 1.14
CA ARG A 325 -10.87 -15.94 2.50
C ARG A 325 -9.64 -16.83 2.59
N ASP A 326 -9.52 -17.79 1.69
CA ASP A 326 -8.52 -18.86 1.80
C ASP A 326 -7.08 -18.30 1.79
N ASP A 327 -6.80 -17.30 0.93
CA ASP A 327 -5.51 -16.61 0.86
C ASP A 327 -5.37 -15.59 1.99
N GLY A 328 -6.43 -14.82 2.26
CA GLY A 328 -6.44 -13.76 3.26
C GLY A 328 -6.21 -14.27 4.67
N MET A 329 -6.76 -15.44 5.03
CA MET A 329 -6.59 -16.06 6.33
C MET A 329 -5.16 -16.57 6.55
N GLN A 330 -4.51 -17.10 5.51
CA GLN A 330 -3.09 -17.47 5.58
C GLN A 330 -2.21 -16.23 5.80
N ILE A 331 -2.50 -15.13 5.10
CA ILE A 331 -1.75 -13.88 5.24
C ILE A 331 -2.02 -13.23 6.60
N TRP A 332 -3.25 -13.28 7.10
CA TRP A 332 -3.58 -12.84 8.46
C TRP A 332 -2.73 -13.59 9.49
N GLY A 333 -2.74 -14.93 9.47
CA GLY A 333 -1.94 -15.74 10.40
C GLY A 333 -0.43 -15.49 10.31
N ALA A 334 0.10 -15.26 9.10
CA ALA A 334 1.52 -14.91 8.90
C ALA A 334 1.88 -13.52 9.45
N VAL A 335 0.99 -12.53 9.32
CA VAL A 335 1.16 -11.21 9.93
C VAL A 335 1.01 -11.30 11.46
N GLU A 336 0.02 -12.03 11.95
CA GLU A 336 -0.29 -12.21 13.37
C GLU A 336 0.86 -12.87 14.14
N LEU A 337 1.46 -13.93 13.57
CA LEU A 337 2.65 -14.56 14.12
C LEU A 337 3.83 -13.58 14.22
N PHE A 338 4.14 -12.86 13.13
CA PHE A 338 5.21 -11.86 13.11
C PHE A 338 4.97 -10.72 14.11
N VAL A 339 3.72 -10.26 14.23
CA VAL A 339 3.35 -9.26 15.22
C VAL A 339 3.53 -9.82 16.64
N SER A 340 3.10 -11.06 16.93
CA SER A 340 3.33 -11.69 18.24
C SER A 340 4.82 -11.74 18.59
N GLU A 341 5.67 -12.26 17.70
CA GLU A 341 7.12 -12.32 17.91
C GLU A 341 7.71 -10.93 18.20
N MET A 342 7.26 -9.90 17.47
CA MET A 342 7.70 -8.52 17.70
C MET A 342 7.16 -7.92 19.00
N ILE A 343 5.93 -8.24 19.43
CA ILE A 343 5.37 -7.77 20.70
C ILE A 343 6.05 -8.47 21.88
N ASP A 344 6.25 -9.79 21.83
CA ASP A 344 6.89 -10.58 22.89
C ASP A 344 8.34 -10.15 23.18
N ILE A 345 9.07 -9.61 22.19
CA ILE A 345 10.43 -9.06 22.38
C ILE A 345 10.45 -7.78 23.24
N TYR A 346 9.44 -6.91 23.12
CA TYR A 346 9.43 -5.58 23.74
C TYR A 346 8.47 -5.43 24.92
N TYR A 347 7.39 -6.19 24.95
CA TYR A 347 6.35 -6.15 25.97
C TYR A 347 6.34 -7.47 26.78
N PRO A 348 7.08 -7.57 27.90
CA PRO A 348 7.14 -8.79 28.70
C PRO A 348 5.86 -9.11 29.48
N SER A 349 4.89 -8.19 29.56
CA SER A 349 3.62 -8.40 30.26
C SER A 349 2.50 -7.46 29.80
N ASP A 350 1.25 -7.78 30.13
CA ASP A 350 0.10 -6.89 29.93
C ASP A 350 0.24 -5.57 30.71
N GLU A 351 1.02 -5.56 31.80
CA GLU A 351 1.35 -4.34 32.52
C GLU A 351 2.28 -3.42 31.71
N SER A 352 3.25 -3.97 30.98
CA SER A 352 4.09 -3.17 30.07
C SER A 352 3.30 -2.52 28.93
N VAL A 353 2.21 -3.15 28.48
CA VAL A 353 1.26 -2.57 27.49
C VAL A 353 0.45 -1.44 28.11
N ARG A 354 -0.11 -1.64 29.32
CA ARG A 354 -0.91 -0.62 30.03
C ARG A 354 -0.10 0.61 30.44
N ASN A 355 1.16 0.43 30.79
CA ASN A 355 2.04 1.51 31.27
C ASN A 355 2.73 2.29 30.13
N ASP A 356 2.59 1.85 28.87
CA ASP A 356 3.13 2.53 27.69
C ASP A 356 2.21 3.70 27.26
N SER A 357 2.51 4.90 27.75
CA SER A 357 1.73 6.11 27.46
C SER A 357 1.75 6.52 25.98
N GLU A 358 2.79 6.17 25.21
CA GLU A 358 2.90 6.50 23.79
C GLU A 358 1.97 5.61 22.97
N LEU A 359 1.91 4.31 23.29
CA LEU A 359 0.91 3.37 22.79
C LEU A 359 -0.53 3.78 23.13
N GLN A 360 -0.83 4.10 24.39
CA GLN A 360 -2.20 4.46 24.77
C GLN A 360 -2.65 5.76 24.08
N ALA A 361 -1.76 6.74 23.91
CA ALA A 361 -2.05 7.96 23.16
C ALA A 361 -2.25 7.70 21.65
N TRP A 362 -1.50 6.75 21.06
CA TRP A 362 -1.67 6.30 19.67
C TRP A 362 -3.04 5.65 19.43
N VAL A 363 -3.45 4.71 20.29
CA VAL A 363 -4.78 4.07 20.23
C VAL A 363 -5.90 5.10 20.39
N TRP A 364 -5.78 5.97 21.40
CA TRP A 364 -6.77 7.01 21.67
C TRP A 364 -6.92 7.98 20.50
N GLU A 365 -5.82 8.37 19.84
CA GLU A 365 -5.90 9.27 18.69
C GLU A 365 -6.56 8.62 17.45
N ILE A 366 -6.33 7.32 17.21
CA ILE A 366 -7.05 6.57 16.16
C ILE A 366 -8.55 6.52 16.47
N PHE A 367 -8.92 6.19 17.71
CA PHE A 367 -10.31 6.12 18.15
C PHE A 367 -11.03 7.48 18.05
N SER A 368 -10.40 8.56 18.51
CA SER A 368 -11.01 9.90 18.58
C SER A 368 -11.01 10.63 17.23
N GLU A 369 -9.92 10.63 16.47
CA GLU A 369 -9.81 11.39 15.21
C GLU A 369 -10.26 10.57 13.99
N GLY A 370 -10.09 9.24 14.01
CA GLY A 370 -10.51 8.36 12.92
C GLY A 370 -11.93 7.84 13.06
N PHE A 371 -12.24 7.25 14.21
CA PHE A 371 -13.55 6.65 14.51
C PHE A 371 -14.50 7.61 15.24
N LEU A 372 -14.12 8.89 15.33
CA LEU A 372 -14.93 10.00 15.85
C LEU A 372 -15.41 9.79 17.30
N GLY A 373 -14.66 9.03 18.09
CA GLY A 373 -15.01 8.67 19.47
C GLY A 373 -16.23 7.74 19.61
N ARG A 374 -16.64 7.06 18.53
CA ARG A 374 -17.86 6.24 18.50
C ARG A 374 -17.63 4.89 19.16
N GLU A 375 -18.07 4.74 20.41
CA GLU A 375 -18.05 3.47 21.15
C GLU A 375 -18.76 2.32 20.40
N SER A 376 -19.80 2.63 19.62
CA SER A 376 -20.51 1.66 18.76
C SER A 376 -19.64 1.00 17.69
N SER A 377 -18.47 1.57 17.37
CA SER A 377 -17.48 0.94 16.48
C SER A 377 -16.80 -0.28 17.11
N GLY A 378 -16.85 -0.45 18.44
CA GLY A 378 -16.12 -1.51 19.14
C GLY A 378 -14.59 -1.44 18.99
N LEU A 379 -14.04 -0.37 18.41
CA LEU A 379 -12.60 -0.16 18.36
C LEU A 379 -12.09 0.13 19.78
N PRO A 380 -11.02 -0.54 20.25
CA PRO A 380 -10.38 -0.19 21.51
C PRO A 380 -9.97 1.29 21.55
N SER A 381 -10.34 1.98 22.63
CA SER A 381 -9.89 3.34 22.96
C SER A 381 -8.62 3.35 23.83
N THR A 382 -8.32 2.21 24.45
CA THR A 382 -7.07 1.85 25.17
C THR A 382 -6.80 0.36 24.96
N LEU A 383 -5.55 -0.09 25.16
CA LEU A 383 -5.18 -1.52 25.07
C LEU A 383 -4.66 -2.05 26.41
N GLY A 384 -5.31 -3.09 26.93
CA GLY A 384 -5.06 -3.62 28.27
C GLY A 384 -4.14 -4.85 28.33
N THR A 385 -3.94 -5.56 27.22
CA THR A 385 -3.20 -6.83 27.13
C THR A 385 -2.36 -6.93 25.86
N ARG A 386 -1.37 -7.83 25.87
CA ARG A 386 -0.52 -8.13 24.71
C ARG A 386 -1.32 -8.78 23.56
N GLU A 387 -2.27 -9.65 23.89
CA GLU A 387 -3.19 -10.27 22.93
C GLU A 387 -3.99 -9.20 22.14
N ALA A 388 -4.58 -8.23 22.85
CA ALA A 388 -5.31 -7.13 22.21
C ALA A 388 -4.38 -6.24 21.36
N LEU A 389 -3.13 -6.02 21.80
CA LEU A 389 -2.12 -5.29 21.03
C LEU A 389 -1.72 -6.04 19.75
N ILE A 390 -1.55 -7.36 19.82
CA ILE A 390 -1.22 -8.21 18.66
C ILE A 390 -2.36 -8.15 17.64
N GLN A 391 -3.62 -8.34 18.06
CA GLN A 391 -4.76 -8.27 17.15
C GLN A 391 -4.88 -6.87 16.50
N TYR A 392 -4.71 -5.79 17.28
CA TYR A 392 -4.83 -4.42 16.80
C TYR A 392 -3.72 -4.04 15.80
N VAL A 393 -2.47 -4.41 16.07
CA VAL A 393 -1.34 -4.16 15.16
C VAL A 393 -1.44 -5.04 13.90
N THR A 394 -1.89 -6.29 14.04
CA THR A 394 -2.21 -7.18 12.90
C THR A 394 -3.29 -6.57 12.01
N MET A 395 -4.37 -6.07 12.60
CA MET A 395 -5.43 -5.34 11.89
C MET A 395 -4.87 -4.14 11.11
N VAL A 396 -4.04 -3.30 11.73
CA VAL A 396 -3.41 -2.15 11.06
C VAL A 396 -2.54 -2.58 9.88
N ILE A 397 -1.66 -3.56 10.06
CA ILE A 397 -0.75 -4.04 9.00
C ILE A 397 -1.54 -4.69 7.85
N PHE A 398 -2.51 -5.55 8.16
CA PHE A 398 -3.34 -6.22 7.17
C PHE A 398 -4.18 -5.25 6.34
N ASN A 399 -4.78 -4.23 6.97
CA ASN A 399 -5.58 -3.24 6.27
C ASN A 399 -4.73 -2.30 5.39
N CYS A 400 -3.52 -1.94 5.83
CA CYS A 400 -2.56 -1.17 5.05
C CYS A 400 -1.89 -1.95 3.89
N SER A 401 -2.09 -3.26 3.77
CA SER A 401 -1.41 -4.10 2.76
C SER A 401 -2.37 -5.06 2.02
N ALA A 402 -2.68 -6.21 2.62
CA ALA A 402 -3.46 -7.28 2.01
C ALA A 402 -4.89 -6.87 1.68
N LYS A 403 -5.60 -6.17 2.58
CA LYS A 403 -6.96 -5.66 2.33
C LYS A 403 -6.98 -4.73 1.12
N HIS A 404 -6.08 -3.74 1.09
CA HIS A 404 -5.96 -2.81 -0.02
C HIS A 404 -5.65 -3.54 -1.33
N SER A 405 -4.66 -4.44 -1.36
CA SER A 405 -4.32 -5.20 -2.57
C SER A 405 -5.50 -6.00 -3.12
N ALA A 406 -6.21 -6.74 -2.26
CA ALA A 406 -7.36 -7.57 -2.65
C ALA A 406 -8.49 -6.79 -3.33
N VAL A 407 -8.75 -5.54 -2.89
CA VAL A 407 -9.86 -4.71 -3.39
C VAL A 407 -9.41 -3.64 -4.39
N SER A 408 -8.10 -3.46 -4.59
CA SER A 408 -7.53 -2.48 -5.50
C SER A 408 -6.96 -3.12 -6.78
N ALA A 409 -6.25 -4.24 -6.68
CA ALA A 409 -5.53 -4.83 -7.82
C ALA A 409 -6.46 -5.32 -8.95
N GLY A 410 -7.67 -5.76 -8.60
CA GLY A 410 -8.69 -6.26 -9.54
C GLY A 410 -9.59 -5.20 -10.18
N GLN A 411 -9.47 -3.90 -9.81
CA GLN A 411 -10.33 -2.80 -10.30
C GLN A 411 -10.44 -2.80 -11.83
N TYR A 412 -9.31 -2.84 -12.54
CA TYR A 412 -9.28 -2.85 -14.00
C TYR A 412 -9.74 -4.18 -14.59
N ASP A 413 -9.40 -5.29 -13.96
CA ASP A 413 -9.70 -6.62 -14.50
C ASP A 413 -11.21 -6.88 -14.54
N PHE A 414 -11.95 -6.53 -13.48
CA PHE A 414 -13.42 -6.61 -13.47
C PHE A 414 -14.13 -5.37 -14.06
N GLY A 415 -13.47 -4.21 -14.07
CA GLY A 415 -14.06 -2.92 -14.45
C GLY A 415 -13.87 -2.48 -15.92
N ALA A 416 -12.87 -3.00 -16.63
CA ALA A 416 -12.62 -2.61 -18.03
C ALA A 416 -13.78 -2.99 -18.96
N TRP A 417 -14.47 -4.09 -18.68
CA TRP A 417 -15.73 -4.44 -19.34
C TRP A 417 -16.91 -3.79 -18.58
N MET A 418 -17.21 -2.55 -18.92
CA MET A 418 -18.19 -1.71 -18.22
C MET A 418 -19.55 -2.37 -17.91
N PRO A 419 -20.18 -3.22 -18.77
CA PRO A 419 -21.41 -3.93 -18.40
C PRO A 419 -21.31 -4.86 -17.18
N ASN A 420 -20.10 -5.28 -16.79
CA ASN A 420 -19.85 -6.07 -15.58
C ASN A 420 -19.66 -5.21 -14.31
N LEU A 421 -19.43 -3.90 -14.45
CA LEU A 421 -19.22 -2.96 -13.34
C LEU A 421 -19.56 -1.51 -13.78
N PRO A 422 -20.83 -1.19 -14.08
CA PRO A 422 -21.19 0.12 -14.62
C PRO A 422 -21.15 1.21 -13.53
N PRO A 423 -20.34 2.28 -13.69
CA PRO A 423 -20.18 3.32 -12.66
C PRO A 423 -21.39 4.25 -12.49
N THR A 424 -22.38 4.17 -13.39
CA THR A 424 -23.59 4.97 -13.38
C THR A 424 -24.68 4.30 -14.20
N MET A 425 -25.95 4.69 -14.00
CA MET A 425 -27.08 4.26 -14.83
C MET A 425 -27.91 5.51 -15.25
N GLN A 426 -28.29 5.59 -16.52
CA GLN A 426 -28.91 6.76 -17.16
C GLN A 426 -30.45 6.70 -17.27
N LEU A 427 -31.06 5.60 -16.83
CA LEU A 427 -32.51 5.39 -16.76
C LEU A 427 -32.87 4.79 -15.39
N PRO A 428 -34.10 4.98 -14.88
CA PRO A 428 -34.53 4.36 -13.63
C PRO A 428 -34.59 2.82 -13.73
N PRO A 429 -34.59 2.11 -12.59
CA PRO A 429 -34.73 0.66 -12.58
C PRO A 429 -36.07 0.20 -13.17
N PRO A 430 -36.12 -1.00 -13.80
CA PRO A 430 -37.35 -1.55 -14.37
C PRO A 430 -38.40 -1.83 -13.28
N THR A 431 -39.59 -1.27 -13.45
CA THR A 431 -40.72 -1.43 -12.53
C THR A 431 -41.62 -2.63 -12.85
N SER A 432 -41.39 -3.30 -13.99
CA SER A 432 -42.16 -4.47 -14.44
C SER A 432 -41.30 -5.38 -15.33
N LYS A 433 -41.75 -6.64 -15.51
CA LYS A 433 -41.11 -7.66 -16.34
C LYS A 433 -41.68 -7.66 -17.78
N GLY A 434 -41.01 -8.36 -18.68
CA GLY A 434 -41.33 -8.52 -20.09
C GLY A 434 -40.96 -7.32 -20.96
N GLN A 435 -40.29 -6.30 -20.41
CA GLN A 435 -40.08 -5.01 -21.08
C GLN A 435 -38.64 -4.73 -21.51
N ALA A 436 -37.62 -5.28 -20.85
CA ALA A 436 -36.24 -4.97 -21.20
C ALA A 436 -35.87 -5.55 -22.57
N ARG A 437 -35.12 -4.76 -23.37
CA ARG A 437 -34.58 -5.11 -24.69
C ARG A 437 -33.15 -4.57 -24.80
N LEU A 438 -32.39 -4.99 -25.80
CA LEU A 438 -30.99 -4.57 -26.01
C LEU A 438 -30.86 -3.03 -26.11
N GLU A 439 -31.82 -2.39 -26.76
CA GLU A 439 -31.86 -0.94 -26.99
C GLU A 439 -32.04 -0.19 -25.67
N GLY A 440 -32.97 -0.65 -24.83
CA GLY A 440 -33.17 -0.13 -23.48
C GLY A 440 -31.98 -0.39 -22.57
N PHE A 441 -31.38 -1.58 -22.63
CA PHE A 441 -30.17 -1.93 -21.90
C PHE A 441 -29.00 -0.98 -22.24
N LEU A 442 -28.74 -0.74 -23.52
CA LEU A 442 -27.73 0.21 -24.00
C LEU A 442 -28.05 1.67 -23.64
N ALA A 443 -29.33 2.04 -23.52
CA ALA A 443 -29.75 3.37 -23.11
C ALA A 443 -29.66 3.61 -21.58
N THR A 444 -29.77 2.55 -20.77
CA THR A 444 -29.54 2.58 -19.32
C THR A 444 -28.05 2.65 -18.98
N LEU A 445 -27.18 1.98 -19.74
CA LEU A 445 -25.74 1.97 -19.47
C LEU A 445 -25.07 3.36 -19.60
N PRO A 446 -23.90 3.57 -18.96
CA PRO A 446 -23.12 4.81 -19.01
C PRO A 446 -22.86 5.39 -20.43
N PRO A 447 -22.72 6.72 -20.56
CA PRO A 447 -22.23 7.34 -21.79
C PRO A 447 -20.74 7.02 -22.02
N VAL A 448 -20.28 7.16 -23.27
CA VAL A 448 -18.94 6.78 -23.70
C VAL A 448 -17.84 7.52 -22.93
N ASN A 449 -18.00 8.83 -22.72
CA ASN A 449 -17.02 9.63 -21.99
C ASN A 449 -16.86 9.17 -20.53
N ALA A 450 -17.96 9.03 -19.78
CA ALA A 450 -17.92 8.55 -18.39
C ALA A 450 -17.35 7.12 -18.28
N THR A 451 -17.68 6.25 -19.25
CA THR A 451 -17.10 4.90 -19.36
C THR A 451 -15.57 4.97 -19.45
N CYS A 452 -15.04 5.76 -20.37
CA CYS A 452 -13.60 5.84 -20.60
C CYS A 452 -12.85 6.58 -19.48
N ASP A 453 -13.47 7.58 -18.86
CA ASP A 453 -12.91 8.34 -17.74
C ASP A 453 -12.71 7.43 -16.51
N VAL A 454 -13.74 6.68 -16.11
CA VAL A 454 -13.65 5.72 -14.99
C VAL A 454 -12.68 4.57 -15.32
N VAL A 455 -12.78 3.94 -16.49
CA VAL A 455 -11.85 2.84 -16.85
C VAL A 455 -10.38 3.30 -16.89
N THR A 456 -10.12 4.59 -17.18
CA THR A 456 -8.78 5.17 -17.06
C THR A 456 -8.32 5.26 -15.61
N ALA A 457 -9.19 5.73 -14.71
CA ALA A 457 -8.90 5.79 -13.27
C ALA A 457 -8.64 4.39 -12.69
N LEU A 458 -9.54 3.43 -12.95
CA LEU A 458 -9.37 2.04 -12.51
C LEU A 458 -8.05 1.44 -13.04
N TRP A 459 -7.68 1.69 -14.30
CA TRP A 459 -6.39 1.22 -14.84
C TRP A 459 -5.18 1.81 -14.11
N LEU A 460 -5.21 3.10 -13.81
CA LEU A 460 -4.12 3.82 -13.15
C LEU A 460 -3.95 3.37 -11.68
N LEU A 461 -5.07 3.09 -11.00
CA LEU A 461 -5.09 2.62 -9.61
C LEU A 461 -4.70 1.14 -9.48
N SER A 462 -5.12 0.27 -10.41
CA SER A 462 -4.86 -1.19 -10.38
C SER A 462 -3.40 -1.63 -10.56
N LYS A 463 -2.43 -0.71 -10.68
CA LYS A 463 -1.08 -1.02 -11.16
C LYS A 463 -0.01 -0.27 -10.38
N GLU A 464 0.53 -0.90 -9.33
CA GLU A 464 1.68 -0.36 -8.61
C GLU A 464 2.89 -0.13 -9.54
N PRO A 465 3.68 0.93 -9.31
CA PRO A 465 5.05 1.06 -9.79
C PRO A 465 6.12 0.73 -8.71
N GLY A 466 6.51 -0.55 -8.58
CA GLY A 466 7.94 -0.90 -8.48
C GLY A 466 8.45 -1.73 -7.29
N ASP A 467 7.75 -1.85 -6.17
CA ASP A 467 8.23 -2.61 -5.00
C ASP A 467 7.46 -3.95 -4.88
N ARG A 468 8.12 -5.06 -4.49
CA ARG A 468 7.51 -6.41 -4.40
C ARG A 468 8.07 -7.20 -3.21
N SER A 469 7.36 -8.23 -2.77
CA SER A 469 7.67 -8.99 -1.54
C SER A 469 7.88 -10.51 -1.75
N ARG A 470 8.16 -11.22 -0.64
CA ARG A 470 8.18 -12.68 -0.57
C ARG A 470 7.67 -13.22 0.77
N LEU A 471 6.38 -13.56 0.85
CA LEU A 471 5.92 -14.68 1.69
C LEU A 471 5.91 -15.92 0.79
N ALA A 472 7.08 -16.56 0.66
CA ALA A 472 7.37 -17.47 -0.45
C ALA A 472 6.66 -18.83 -0.39
N GLU A 473 6.03 -19.18 0.73
CA GLU A 473 5.24 -20.42 0.89
C GLU A 473 3.81 -20.22 0.39
N ILE A 474 3.06 -19.31 1.02
CA ILE A 474 1.72 -18.86 0.59
C ILE A 474 1.71 -18.55 -0.92
N SER A 475 2.76 -17.90 -1.44
CA SER A 475 2.90 -17.62 -2.87
C SER A 475 3.01 -18.88 -3.75
N ARG A 476 3.71 -19.94 -3.31
CA ARG A 476 3.74 -21.23 -4.03
C ARG A 476 2.37 -21.88 -4.06
N ASP A 477 1.67 -21.88 -2.93
CA ASP A 477 0.40 -22.60 -2.77
C ASP A 477 -0.72 -21.90 -3.56
N ILE A 478 -0.75 -20.56 -3.52
CA ILE A 478 -1.57 -19.72 -4.40
C ILE A 478 -1.26 -20.00 -5.88
N GLN A 479 0.02 -20.07 -6.26
CA GLN A 479 0.42 -20.33 -7.65
C GLN A 479 0.08 -21.75 -8.13
N GLU A 480 0.23 -22.77 -7.28
CA GLU A 480 -0.12 -24.16 -7.61
C GLU A 480 -1.64 -24.30 -7.77
N ARG A 481 -2.42 -23.79 -6.80
CA ARG A 481 -3.89 -23.77 -6.86
C ARG A 481 -4.40 -23.00 -8.07
N ASN A 482 -3.79 -21.86 -8.40
CA ASN A 482 -4.17 -21.04 -9.56
C ASN A 482 -3.90 -21.71 -10.92
N ARG A 483 -3.00 -22.69 -11.05
CA ARG A 483 -2.80 -23.43 -12.32
C ARG A 483 -4.02 -24.27 -12.73
N GLY A 484 -4.84 -24.67 -11.76
CA GLY A 484 -6.06 -25.46 -11.99
C GLY A 484 -7.30 -24.62 -12.30
N LEU A 485 -7.23 -23.29 -12.23
CA LEU A 485 -8.40 -22.41 -12.34
C LEU A 485 -8.53 -21.78 -13.73
N ALA A 486 -9.75 -21.79 -14.28
CA ALA A 486 -10.08 -21.10 -15.53
C ALA A 486 -9.94 -19.57 -15.41
N LEU A 487 -10.22 -19.01 -14.22
CA LEU A 487 -9.87 -17.66 -13.82
C LEU A 487 -9.07 -17.70 -12.51
N PRO A 488 -7.74 -17.54 -12.55
CA PRO A 488 -6.91 -17.38 -11.36
C PRO A 488 -7.38 -16.23 -10.45
N TYR A 489 -7.13 -16.36 -9.15
CA TYR A 489 -7.24 -15.27 -8.16
C TYR A 489 -5.83 -14.90 -7.69
N PRO A 490 -5.22 -13.82 -8.23
CA PRO A 490 -3.85 -13.42 -7.90
C PRO A 490 -3.76 -12.23 -6.93
N TYR A 491 -4.89 -11.63 -6.54
CA TYR A 491 -4.91 -10.32 -5.84
C TYR A 491 -4.41 -10.38 -4.39
N LEU A 492 -4.11 -11.58 -3.89
CA LEU A 492 -3.44 -11.84 -2.62
C LEU A 492 -2.16 -12.69 -2.76
N ASP A 493 -1.62 -12.90 -3.98
CA ASP A 493 -0.29 -13.50 -4.13
C ASP A 493 0.76 -12.54 -3.52
N PRO A 494 1.47 -12.89 -2.44
CA PRO A 494 2.27 -11.93 -1.67
C PRO A 494 3.28 -11.08 -2.45
N PRO A 495 3.95 -11.57 -3.53
CA PRO A 495 4.80 -10.75 -4.40
C PRO A 495 4.06 -9.65 -5.18
N LEU A 496 2.74 -9.57 -5.10
CA LEU A 496 1.86 -8.55 -5.69
C LEU A 496 1.20 -7.64 -4.63
N ILE A 497 1.40 -7.89 -3.33
CA ILE A 497 0.89 -7.05 -2.23
C ILE A 497 1.92 -5.95 -1.89
N GLU A 498 1.46 -4.70 -1.76
CA GLU A 498 2.30 -3.56 -1.43
C GLU A 498 2.89 -3.66 0.00
N ASN A 499 4.12 -3.16 0.19
CA ASN A 499 4.78 -2.93 1.50
C ASN A 499 4.78 -4.12 2.51
N ILE A 500 5.25 -5.32 2.12
CA ILE A 500 5.60 -6.40 3.07
C ILE A 500 7.12 -6.44 3.39
N MET A 501 7.96 -5.58 2.77
CA MET A 501 9.43 -5.66 2.87
C MET A 501 10.11 -4.37 3.38
N SER A 502 11.20 -4.55 4.11
CA SER A 502 12.19 -3.51 4.40
C SER A 502 13.27 -3.46 3.32
N LYS A 503 13.51 -2.27 2.74
CA LYS A 503 14.60 -2.05 1.75
C LYS A 503 15.81 -1.40 2.40
N TYR A 504 16.94 -2.08 2.34
CA TYR A 504 18.22 -1.63 2.88
C TYR A 504 19.15 -1.18 1.75
N THR A 505 20.06 -0.26 2.01
CA THR A 505 21.11 0.10 1.05
C THR A 505 22.47 -0.16 1.67
N VAL A 506 23.25 -1.08 1.06
CA VAL A 506 24.64 -1.31 1.41
C VAL A 506 25.51 -0.34 0.61
N ARG A 507 26.34 0.44 1.31
CA ARG A 507 27.38 1.28 0.71
C ARG A 507 28.76 0.73 1.05
N VAL A 508 29.64 0.72 0.06
CA VAL A 508 31.02 0.24 0.18
C VAL A 508 31.96 1.38 -0.15
N ALA A 509 33.01 1.58 0.66
CA ALA A 509 34.12 2.47 0.34
C ALA A 509 35.45 1.72 0.38
N THR A 510 36.26 1.89 -0.67
CA THR A 510 37.68 1.51 -0.69
C THR A 510 38.55 2.48 0.12
N SER A 511 39.80 2.09 0.34
CA SER A 511 40.84 2.99 0.84
C SER A 511 41.15 4.12 -0.16
N SER A 512 41.74 5.19 0.36
CA SER A 512 42.29 6.30 -0.43
C SER A 512 43.75 6.08 -0.84
N LEU A 513 44.29 4.87 -0.64
CA LEU A 513 45.66 4.51 -1.01
C LEU A 513 45.78 4.17 -2.50
N LEU A 514 46.87 4.63 -3.12
CA LEU A 514 47.16 4.40 -4.54
C LEU A 514 47.30 2.90 -4.83
N GLY A 515 46.50 2.41 -5.78
CA GLY A 515 46.48 0.98 -6.15
C GLY A 515 45.46 0.12 -5.39
N SER A 516 44.69 0.70 -4.45
CA SER A 516 43.59 -0.01 -3.78
C SER A 516 42.45 -0.40 -4.74
N GLY A 517 41.91 -1.60 -4.52
CA GLY A 517 40.86 -2.24 -5.30
C GLY A 517 40.90 -3.76 -5.10
N THR A 518 40.05 -4.52 -5.82
CA THR A 518 40.08 -5.99 -5.82
C THR A 518 39.90 -6.56 -7.23
N TRP A 519 40.29 -7.82 -7.42
CA TRP A 519 40.01 -8.63 -8.62
C TRP A 519 39.16 -9.86 -8.31
N ASP A 520 38.90 -10.13 -7.03
CA ASP A 520 38.10 -11.27 -6.57
C ASP A 520 36.60 -10.92 -6.58
N ARG A 521 35.76 -11.95 -6.73
CA ARG A 521 34.31 -11.76 -6.66
C ARG A 521 33.92 -11.57 -5.20
N VAL A 522 33.19 -10.49 -4.92
CA VAL A 522 32.75 -10.13 -3.56
C VAL A 522 31.24 -10.12 -3.51
N SER A 523 30.66 -10.84 -2.55
CA SER A 523 29.25 -10.74 -2.24
C SER A 523 28.99 -10.47 -0.76
N VAL A 524 27.89 -9.77 -0.49
CA VAL A 524 27.44 -9.44 0.86
C VAL A 524 26.02 -9.96 1.09
N SER A 525 25.76 -10.39 2.32
CA SER A 525 24.48 -10.86 2.83
C SER A 525 24.20 -10.24 4.20
N LEU A 526 22.92 -10.05 4.51
CA LEU A 526 22.43 -9.57 5.80
C LEU A 526 22.04 -10.79 6.65
N ASP A 527 22.48 -10.76 7.92
CA ASP A 527 22.43 -11.89 8.86
C ASP A 527 21.41 -11.58 9.97
N GLY A 528 20.30 -12.33 9.99
CA GLY A 528 19.14 -12.13 10.87
C GLY A 528 18.80 -13.37 11.70
N THR A 529 17.81 -13.27 12.59
CA THR A 529 17.49 -14.33 13.55
C THR A 529 16.94 -15.65 12.98
N PRO A 530 16.28 -15.70 11.80
CA PRO A 530 15.94 -16.97 11.13
C PRO A 530 16.82 -17.31 9.91
N ASP A 531 17.20 -16.31 9.10
CA ASP A 531 17.71 -16.50 7.72
C ASP A 531 18.83 -15.52 7.32
N GLU A 532 19.69 -15.96 6.39
CA GLU A 532 20.67 -15.14 5.68
C GLU A 532 20.07 -14.60 4.35
N SER A 533 20.21 -13.30 4.06
CA SER A 533 19.68 -12.73 2.81
C SER A 533 20.40 -13.28 1.58
N SER A 534 19.72 -13.34 0.43
CA SER A 534 20.34 -13.71 -0.85
C SER A 534 21.62 -12.91 -1.14
N ARG A 535 22.74 -13.61 -1.41
CA ARG A 535 24.06 -13.02 -1.69
C ARG A 535 24.00 -11.94 -2.78
N LEU A 536 24.21 -10.70 -2.37
CA LEU A 536 24.30 -9.54 -3.25
C LEU A 536 25.74 -9.40 -3.76
N ARG A 537 25.98 -9.70 -5.05
CA ARG A 537 27.30 -9.38 -5.66
C ARG A 537 27.52 -7.88 -5.69
N LEU A 538 28.73 -7.48 -5.31
CA LEU A 538 29.18 -6.10 -5.34
C LEU A 538 29.99 -5.79 -6.62
N ASP A 539 30.38 -6.82 -7.36
CA ASP A 539 31.23 -6.76 -8.55
C ASP A 539 30.49 -7.07 -9.86
N GLY A 540 30.91 -6.43 -10.95
CA GLY A 540 30.39 -6.62 -12.30
C GLY A 540 31.22 -7.64 -13.09
N PHE A 541 31.80 -7.18 -14.20
CA PHE A 541 32.73 -7.95 -15.03
C PHE A 541 33.87 -7.04 -15.49
N GLY A 542 34.78 -6.72 -14.55
CA GLY A 542 35.90 -5.83 -14.83
C GLY A 542 36.77 -5.56 -13.60
N LYS A 543 37.49 -4.45 -13.62
CA LYS A 543 38.30 -3.96 -12.50
C LYS A 543 37.46 -3.03 -11.62
N ASP A 544 36.55 -3.62 -10.87
CA ASP A 544 35.61 -2.90 -10.00
C ASP A 544 36.30 -2.39 -8.73
N PHE A 545 35.74 -1.33 -8.13
CA PHE A 545 36.29 -0.61 -6.99
C PHE A 545 37.72 -0.06 -7.19
N ARG A 546 37.82 1.10 -7.85
CA ARG A 546 39.04 1.91 -7.86
C ARG A 546 39.26 2.62 -6.50
N GLN A 547 40.41 3.30 -6.36
CA GLN A 547 40.70 4.21 -5.25
C GLN A 547 39.56 5.23 -5.05
N ASP A 548 39.15 5.43 -3.79
CA ASP A 548 38.03 6.30 -3.38
C ASP A 548 36.66 6.02 -4.07
N ALA A 549 36.47 4.82 -4.63
CA ALA A 549 35.21 4.41 -5.22
C ALA A 549 34.12 4.19 -4.16
N MET A 550 32.95 4.75 -4.42
CA MET A 550 31.73 4.61 -3.61
C MET A 550 30.64 3.94 -4.44
N SER A 551 30.33 2.68 -4.14
CA SER A 551 29.18 1.98 -4.71
C SER A 551 28.07 1.86 -3.68
N ALA A 552 26.82 2.08 -4.11
CA ALA A 552 25.61 1.81 -3.34
C ALA A 552 24.84 0.68 -4.04
N VAL A 553 24.49 -0.37 -3.31
CA VAL A 553 23.78 -1.54 -3.82
C VAL A 553 22.59 -1.84 -2.91
N LEU A 554 21.44 -2.16 -3.51
CA LEU A 554 20.20 -2.42 -2.78
C LEU A 554 20.19 -3.86 -2.24
N ALA A 555 19.86 -4.01 -0.96
CA ALA A 555 19.65 -5.29 -0.30
C ALA A 555 18.21 -5.35 0.22
N GLU A 556 17.54 -6.47 -0.01
CA GLU A 556 16.13 -6.67 0.35
C GLU A 556 16.05 -7.90 1.26
N THR A 557 15.38 -7.77 2.41
CA THR A 557 15.20 -8.86 3.38
C THR A 557 13.74 -8.94 3.84
N PRO A 558 13.27 -10.11 4.31
CA PRO A 558 11.97 -10.22 4.96
C PRO A 558 11.84 -9.23 6.11
N SER A 559 10.62 -8.74 6.38
CA SER A 559 10.32 -7.86 7.52
C SER A 559 10.63 -8.52 8.88
N HIS A 560 10.63 -9.85 8.93
CA HIS A 560 10.97 -10.67 10.10
C HIS A 560 12.45 -10.60 10.52
N SER A 561 13.36 -10.11 9.66
CA SER A 561 14.79 -10.06 9.97
C SER A 561 15.24 -8.65 10.38
N ASN A 562 15.52 -8.44 11.67
CA ASN A 562 16.43 -7.37 12.09
C ASN A 562 17.88 -7.84 11.81
N PRO A 563 18.64 -7.18 10.91
CA PRO A 563 20.00 -7.60 10.61
C PRO A 563 20.95 -7.19 11.73
N HIS A 564 21.35 -8.16 12.55
CA HIS A 564 22.33 -7.98 13.64
C HIS A 564 23.78 -8.18 13.18
N GLY A 565 23.96 -8.68 11.95
CA GLY A 565 25.26 -8.83 11.31
C GLY A 565 25.23 -8.55 9.80
N LEU A 566 26.41 -8.29 9.26
CA LEU A 566 26.70 -8.25 7.83
C LEU A 566 27.75 -9.32 7.52
N ARG A 567 27.43 -10.23 6.61
CA ARG A 567 28.33 -11.31 6.18
C ARG A 567 28.90 -10.97 4.80
N GLY A 568 30.22 -11.08 4.67
CA GLY A 568 30.96 -10.88 3.43
C GLY A 568 31.69 -12.15 3.02
N ASP A 569 31.52 -12.54 1.76
CA ASP A 569 32.16 -13.72 1.15
C ASP A 569 33.05 -13.29 -0.04
N SER A 570 34.20 -13.93 -0.20
CA SER A 570 35.15 -13.72 -1.32
C SER A 570 35.41 -15.03 -2.09
N ALA A 571 35.54 -14.93 -3.43
CA ALA A 571 35.86 -16.07 -4.28
C ALA A 571 36.86 -15.71 -5.41
N PRO A 572 37.91 -16.53 -5.64
CA PRO A 572 39.00 -16.22 -6.57
C PRO A 572 38.57 -16.24 -8.04
N GLY A 573 38.97 -15.20 -8.78
CA GLY A 573 38.63 -15.03 -10.20
C GLY A 573 39.35 -15.99 -11.15
N ARG A 574 38.76 -17.16 -11.45
CA ARG A 574 39.22 -18.02 -12.56
C ARG A 574 38.83 -17.43 -13.91
N GLY A 575 39.75 -16.70 -14.54
CA GLY A 575 39.63 -16.27 -15.94
C GLY A 575 39.76 -17.43 -16.94
N PRO A 576 39.29 -17.26 -18.19
CA PRO A 576 39.52 -18.23 -19.26
C PRO A 576 41.02 -18.33 -19.59
N GLY A 577 41.48 -19.53 -19.94
CA GLY A 577 42.91 -19.86 -19.94
C GLY A 577 43.73 -19.22 -21.07
N ALA A 578 44.95 -18.82 -20.72
CA ALA A 578 46.07 -18.62 -21.64
C ALA A 578 47.26 -19.46 -21.14
N ALA A 579 48.07 -20.00 -22.05
CA ALA A 579 49.03 -21.06 -21.73
C ALA A 579 50.46 -20.55 -21.45
N GLY A 580 51.13 -21.24 -20.53
CA GLY A 580 52.57 -21.54 -20.62
C GLY A 580 53.59 -20.40 -20.56
N ALA A 581 54.04 -20.05 -19.35
CA ALA A 581 55.43 -19.64 -19.11
C ALA A 581 55.84 -19.98 -17.67
N ARG A 582 57.04 -20.57 -17.48
CA ARG A 582 57.63 -20.82 -16.16
C ARG A 582 58.86 -19.93 -16.00
N ALA A 583 58.78 -18.93 -15.13
CA ALA A 583 59.90 -18.03 -14.84
C ALA A 583 60.21 -18.04 -13.34
N GLN A 584 61.42 -18.47 -12.98
CA GLN A 584 62.00 -18.19 -11.67
C GLN A 584 62.81 -16.89 -11.78
N GLY A 585 62.60 -15.97 -10.85
CA GLY A 585 63.31 -14.69 -10.76
C GLY A 585 63.54 -14.31 -9.30
N ALA A 586 64.66 -13.64 -9.02
CA ALA A 586 65.12 -13.31 -7.68
C ALA A 586 64.21 -12.27 -6.97
N PRO A 587 64.21 -12.20 -5.63
CA PRO A 587 63.18 -11.47 -4.88
C PRO A 587 63.35 -9.95 -4.97
N SER A 588 62.33 -9.25 -5.46
CA SER A 588 62.22 -7.80 -5.33
C SER A 588 61.51 -7.41 -4.03
N THR A 589 62.11 -6.49 -3.27
CA THR A 589 61.62 -6.04 -1.96
C THR A 589 60.50 -5.01 -2.10
N ALA A 590 59.35 -5.44 -2.64
CA ALA A 590 58.17 -4.59 -2.87
C ALA A 590 56.84 -5.37 -2.75
N ARG A 591 56.64 -6.11 -1.65
CA ARG A 591 55.29 -6.60 -1.29
C ARG A 591 54.41 -5.41 -0.91
N ALA A 592 53.56 -4.97 -1.83
CA ALA A 592 52.49 -4.01 -1.55
C ALA A 592 51.32 -4.73 -0.82
N PRO A 593 50.89 -4.27 0.37
CA PRO A 593 49.75 -4.84 1.10
C PRO A 593 48.58 -3.83 1.23
N PRO A 594 47.35 -4.30 1.44
CA PRO A 594 46.65 -5.33 0.66
C PRO A 594 45.47 -4.69 -0.13
N ALA A 595 44.50 -5.49 -0.57
CA ALA A 595 43.20 -4.97 -1.01
C ALA A 595 42.43 -4.41 0.20
N LEU A 596 42.23 -3.09 0.25
CA LEU A 596 41.68 -2.39 1.41
C LEU A 596 40.24 -1.88 1.19
N CYS A 597 39.29 -2.59 1.81
CA CYS A 597 38.02 -2.02 2.27
C CYS A 597 38.31 -0.96 3.35
N ARG A 598 37.47 0.08 3.46
CA ARG A 598 37.60 1.15 4.49
C ARG A 598 36.41 1.21 5.44
N TRP A 599 35.22 0.96 4.91
CA TRP A 599 33.99 0.70 5.66
C TRP A 599 32.91 0.12 4.74
N LEU A 600 32.07 -0.71 5.33
CA LEU A 600 30.73 -1.02 4.86
C LEU A 600 29.72 -0.17 5.66
N GLN A 601 28.66 0.29 5.03
CA GLN A 601 27.62 1.09 5.69
C GLN A 601 26.24 0.59 5.26
N LEU A 602 25.45 0.13 6.22
CA LEU A 602 24.07 -0.28 6.04
C LEU A 602 23.14 0.90 6.34
N MET A 603 22.46 1.40 5.31
CA MET A 603 21.32 2.30 5.50
C MET A 603 20.11 1.46 5.93
N LEU A 604 19.66 1.63 7.16
CA LEU A 604 18.39 1.10 7.65
C LEU A 604 17.21 1.91 7.07
N PRO A 605 16.01 1.33 6.90
CA PRO A 605 14.81 2.09 6.54
C PRO A 605 14.53 3.19 7.57
N GLY A 606 14.73 4.46 7.18
CA GLY A 606 14.52 5.65 8.03
C GLY A 606 15.47 5.83 9.21
N GLY A 607 16.28 4.83 9.55
CA GLY A 607 17.17 4.84 10.73
C GLY A 607 18.56 5.43 10.48
N ALA A 608 19.32 5.58 11.57
CA ALA A 608 20.74 5.94 11.49
C ALA A 608 21.55 4.84 10.77
N PRO A 609 22.58 5.19 9.97
CA PRO A 609 23.32 4.22 9.20
C PRO A 609 24.34 3.46 10.05
N LEU A 610 24.17 2.14 10.15
CA LEU A 610 25.14 1.26 10.82
C LEU A 610 26.42 1.19 9.99
N ARG A 611 27.58 1.47 10.59
CA ARG A 611 28.88 1.48 9.90
C ARG A 611 29.81 0.41 10.46
N PHE A 612 30.29 -0.45 9.58
CA PHE A 612 31.11 -1.61 9.89
C PHE A 612 32.52 -1.37 9.34
N HIS A 613 33.50 -1.35 10.23
CA HIS A 613 34.89 -1.06 9.88
C HIS A 613 35.61 -2.32 9.38
N CYS A 614 35.48 -2.57 8.07
CA CYS A 614 36.38 -3.43 7.32
C CYS A 614 37.72 -2.69 7.09
N TYR A 615 38.85 -3.34 7.40
CA TYR A 615 40.21 -2.80 7.17
C TYR A 615 41.06 -3.68 6.24
N GLN A 616 40.48 -4.75 5.69
CA GLN A 616 41.09 -5.65 4.71
C GLN A 616 39.93 -6.35 3.98
N TRP A 617 40.07 -6.66 2.69
CA TRP A 617 39.22 -7.67 2.07
C TRP A 617 39.72 -9.07 2.45
N LEU A 618 38.83 -10.07 2.42
CA LEU A 618 39.21 -11.47 2.68
C LEU A 618 40.22 -11.95 1.63
N GLU A 619 41.35 -12.50 2.07
CA GLU A 619 42.38 -13.05 1.19
C GLU A 619 42.09 -14.54 0.92
N GLY A 620 41.74 -14.85 -0.33
CA GLY A 620 41.37 -16.20 -0.76
C GLY A 620 39.88 -16.51 -0.65
N GLU A 621 39.55 -17.79 -0.51
CA GLU A 621 38.18 -18.27 -0.32
C GLU A 621 37.84 -18.31 1.17
N GLY A 622 36.79 -17.57 1.58
CA GLY A 622 36.43 -17.46 2.99
C GLY A 622 35.25 -16.53 3.23
N SER A 623 34.88 -16.38 4.51
CA SER A 623 33.77 -15.54 4.94
C SER A 623 34.05 -14.80 6.25
N GLN A 624 33.52 -13.59 6.39
CA GLN A 624 33.58 -12.82 7.63
C GLN A 624 32.20 -12.27 8.00
N VAL A 625 31.79 -12.47 9.26
CA VAL A 625 30.61 -11.83 9.86
C VAL A 625 31.07 -10.61 10.65
N LEU A 626 30.48 -9.45 10.34
CA LEU A 626 30.70 -8.18 11.00
C LEU A 626 29.47 -7.87 11.86
N ARG A 627 29.65 -7.79 13.19
CA ARG A 627 28.60 -7.42 14.15
C ARG A 627 28.79 -5.97 14.59
N GLU A 628 27.69 -5.33 14.99
CA GLU A 628 27.74 -3.94 15.47
C GLU A 628 28.72 -3.77 16.65
N GLY A 629 29.47 -2.68 16.65
CA GLY A 629 30.44 -2.35 17.71
C GLY A 629 31.77 -3.12 17.72
N GLN A 630 31.97 -4.14 16.88
CA GLN A 630 33.23 -4.91 16.85
C GLN A 630 34.17 -4.54 15.70
N VAL A 631 35.43 -4.24 16.03
CA VAL A 631 36.52 -4.09 15.06
C VAL A 631 37.15 -5.46 14.77
N SER A 632 37.17 -5.85 13.49
CA SER A 632 37.85 -7.06 13.02
C SER A 632 39.36 -6.98 13.27
N ARG A 633 39.87 -7.67 14.32
CA ARG A 633 41.30 -7.95 14.46
C ARG A 633 41.70 -9.14 13.58
N GLY A 634 42.24 -8.84 12.41
CA GLY A 634 42.96 -9.82 11.58
C GLY A 634 44.16 -10.42 12.33
N ARG A 635 44.55 -11.66 11.97
CA ARG A 635 45.67 -12.37 12.62
C ARG A 635 47.01 -11.90 12.03
N ALA A 636 47.90 -11.42 12.91
CA ALA A 636 49.29 -11.01 12.68
C ALA A 636 49.51 -9.72 11.84
N GLY A 637 50.24 -8.76 12.44
CA GLY A 637 50.60 -7.46 11.85
C GLY A 637 50.19 -6.31 12.77
N ALA A 638 51.16 -5.52 13.27
CA ALA A 638 50.92 -4.54 14.34
C ALA A 638 50.89 -3.09 13.83
N PHE A 639 49.76 -2.39 14.03
CA PHE A 639 49.67 -0.94 14.19
C PHE A 639 48.42 -0.55 15.01
N PRO A 640 48.56 0.17 16.15
CA PRO A 640 47.43 0.68 16.94
C PRO A 640 47.21 2.21 16.75
N LEU A 641 46.25 2.77 17.50
CA LEU A 641 45.83 4.19 17.62
C LEU A 641 44.69 4.62 16.65
N ARG A 642 43.66 5.37 17.08
CA ARG A 642 43.33 5.92 18.42
C ARG A 642 41.81 6.11 18.58
N GLU A 643 41.30 6.00 19.80
CA GLU A 643 39.91 6.36 20.15
C GLU A 643 39.71 7.88 20.27
N ALA A 644 38.44 8.33 20.18
CA ALA A 644 38.04 9.70 20.47
C ALA A 644 36.64 9.76 21.14
N ASN A 645 36.66 9.86 22.47
CA ASN A 645 35.64 10.43 23.38
C ASN A 645 34.15 10.05 23.20
N ALA A 646 33.67 9.17 24.08
CA ALA A 646 32.29 9.24 24.57
C ALA A 646 32.11 10.41 25.56
N GLY A 647 30.90 10.98 25.63
CA GLY A 647 30.52 11.95 26.67
C GLY A 647 30.09 11.27 27.97
N SER A 648 30.26 11.94 29.11
CA SER A 648 29.99 11.37 30.45
C SER A 648 28.51 11.36 30.84
N GLY A 649 27.99 10.21 31.24
CA GLY A 649 26.70 10.01 31.90
C GLY A 649 26.77 8.79 32.85
N PRO A 650 25.95 8.72 33.91
CA PRO A 650 26.17 7.78 35.03
C PRO A 650 25.80 6.32 34.74
N GLU A 651 26.35 5.45 35.58
CA GLU A 651 26.40 3.99 35.42
C GLU A 651 25.01 3.29 35.47
N ARG A 652 24.85 2.25 34.66
CA ARG A 652 23.99 1.09 34.94
C ARG A 652 24.77 -0.19 34.69
N ALA A 653 24.59 -1.18 35.56
CA ALA A 653 25.49 -2.32 35.68
C ALA A 653 25.33 -3.36 34.54
N PRO A 654 26.44 -3.99 34.07
CA PRO A 654 26.36 -5.09 33.12
C PRO A 654 25.92 -6.40 33.81
N VAL A 655 24.82 -6.99 33.33
CA VAL A 655 24.37 -8.32 33.77
C VAL A 655 25.37 -9.38 33.30
N ARG A 656 25.85 -10.23 34.23
CA ARG A 656 26.65 -11.41 33.90
C ARG A 656 25.74 -12.58 33.54
N TRP A 657 26.12 -13.32 32.50
CA TRP A 657 25.79 -14.74 32.34
C TRP A 657 27.08 -15.54 32.20
N CYS A 658 27.10 -16.75 32.76
CA CYS A 658 28.31 -17.55 32.91
C CYS A 658 28.49 -18.61 31.82
N GLY A 659 29.71 -18.73 31.31
CA GLY A 659 30.23 -19.93 30.65
C GLY A 659 31.58 -20.29 31.28
N HIS A 660 31.71 -21.51 31.80
CA HIS A 660 32.98 -22.02 32.32
C HIS A 660 33.94 -22.36 31.17
N TRP A 661 35.25 -22.26 31.40
CA TRP A 661 36.28 -23.30 31.17
C TRP A 661 37.57 -22.84 31.89
N ALA A 662 38.33 -23.76 32.48
CA ALA A 662 39.58 -23.47 33.24
C ALA A 662 40.79 -23.34 32.26
N THR A 663 42.01 -22.88 32.61
CA THR A 663 42.83 -23.28 33.77
C THR A 663 44.10 -22.39 33.97
N LEU A 664 44.39 -22.01 35.23
CA LEU A 664 45.70 -21.65 35.87
C LEU A 664 46.61 -20.46 35.42
N CYS A 665 47.40 -20.02 36.43
CA CYS A 665 48.71 -19.32 36.39
C CYS A 665 48.85 -17.77 36.25
N THR A 666 48.48 -17.05 37.33
CA THR A 666 49.32 -16.15 38.18
C THR A 666 50.20 -14.98 37.65
N PRO A 667 50.54 -13.95 38.48
CA PRO A 667 50.81 -12.58 38.01
C PRO A 667 52.09 -11.87 38.54
N THR A 668 52.34 -10.63 38.06
CA THR A 668 53.17 -9.55 38.69
C THR A 668 52.76 -8.18 38.08
N SER A 669 52.28 -7.17 38.84
CA SER A 669 52.99 -6.05 39.52
C SER A 669 53.73 -5.06 38.58
N CYS A 670 53.73 -3.71 38.76
CA CYS A 670 53.29 -2.86 39.88
C CYS A 670 53.17 -1.34 39.53
N ARG A 671 52.22 -0.63 40.19
CA ARG A 671 52.23 0.76 40.77
C ARG A 671 52.71 2.03 40.00
N PHE A 672 51.85 3.08 40.06
CA PHE A 672 52.08 4.53 40.37
C PHE A 672 53.20 5.35 39.64
N LEU A 673 53.04 6.63 39.29
CA LEU A 673 52.69 7.80 40.12
C LEU A 673 52.20 9.03 39.27
N ASN A 674 51.68 10.10 39.91
CA ASN A 674 51.20 11.35 39.29
C ASN A 674 52.26 12.48 39.26
N GLY A 675 52.14 13.47 38.36
CA GLY A 675 52.77 14.79 38.58
C GLY A 675 52.82 15.81 37.42
N LEU A 676 52.18 16.98 37.64
CA LEU A 676 52.60 18.35 37.22
C LEU A 676 52.62 18.80 35.73
N ASN A 677 51.71 19.74 35.44
CA ASN A 677 51.85 20.87 34.49
C ASN A 677 52.78 21.96 35.11
N PRO A 678 53.28 23.04 34.43
CA PRO A 678 52.52 23.95 33.53
C PRO A 678 53.32 24.70 32.41
N VAL A 679 52.85 25.89 31.99
CA VAL A 679 53.45 26.95 31.12
C VAL A 679 53.02 26.93 29.63
N LEU A 680 53.20 28.08 28.93
CA LEU A 680 52.33 28.69 27.91
C LEU A 680 53.09 29.89 27.26
N ILE A 681 52.94 30.23 25.94
CA ILE A 681 53.07 31.61 25.32
C ILE A 681 53.01 31.67 23.74
N ARG A 682 52.06 32.48 23.24
CA ARG A 682 51.92 33.41 22.05
C ARG A 682 52.75 33.32 20.72
N HIS A 683 51.99 33.17 19.61
CA HIS A 683 51.77 34.07 18.42
C HIS A 683 52.88 34.63 17.45
N CYS A 684 52.54 34.60 16.14
CA CYS A 684 52.94 35.49 15.00
C CYS A 684 54.39 35.42 14.43
N HIS A 685 54.71 35.84 13.18
CA HIS A 685 54.06 36.77 12.22
C HIS A 685 54.22 36.36 10.70
N HIS A 686 53.72 37.22 9.79
CA HIS A 686 53.49 37.04 8.33
C HIS A 686 54.41 37.89 7.42
N LEU A 687 54.65 37.50 6.14
CA LEU A 687 54.93 38.31 4.91
C LEU A 687 54.78 37.35 3.67
N SER A 688 53.98 37.54 2.60
CA SER A 688 53.94 38.52 1.47
C SER A 688 55.10 38.37 0.44
N LYS A 689 54.95 38.48 -0.90
CA LYS A 689 53.82 38.85 -1.81
C LYS A 689 54.20 38.56 -3.29
N ASN A 690 53.25 38.34 -4.24
CA ASN A 690 53.20 38.90 -5.63
C ASN A 690 52.21 38.20 -6.62
N PHE A 691 51.89 38.91 -7.71
CA PHE A 691 50.97 38.64 -8.86
C PHE A 691 51.77 38.85 -10.20
N PRO A 692 51.29 38.67 -11.47
CA PRO A 692 49.93 38.94 -12.00
C PRO A 692 49.36 37.93 -13.04
N VAL A 693 48.40 38.37 -13.85
CA VAL A 693 47.48 37.61 -14.74
C VAL A 693 47.42 38.27 -16.14
N THR A 694 47.21 37.49 -17.22
CA THR A 694 46.56 37.93 -18.49
C THR A 694 45.99 36.74 -19.30
N ASP A 695 44.71 36.85 -19.71
CA ASP A 695 44.12 36.77 -21.08
C ASP A 695 44.62 35.74 -22.14
N ALA A 696 43.81 35.22 -23.08
CA ALA A 696 42.35 35.18 -23.36
C ALA A 696 42.12 34.14 -24.51
N MET A 697 40.95 33.85 -25.13
CA MET A 697 39.57 34.40 -25.13
C MET A 697 38.55 33.26 -24.82
N VAL A 698 37.37 33.02 -25.41
CA VAL A 698 36.60 33.42 -26.62
C VAL A 698 35.11 33.70 -26.22
N ALA A 699 34.33 34.37 -27.08
CA ALA A 699 33.03 34.97 -26.73
C ALA A 699 31.76 34.14 -27.08
N PRO A 700 30.58 34.46 -26.46
CA PRO A 700 29.28 33.80 -26.68
C PRO A 700 28.34 34.61 -27.62
N VAL A 701 27.10 34.13 -27.83
CA VAL A 701 26.03 34.86 -28.56
C VAL A 701 24.70 34.88 -27.79
N LEU A 702 24.27 36.09 -27.38
CA LEU A 702 22.91 36.46 -26.95
C LEU A 702 22.72 37.99 -27.09
N GLY A 703 21.48 38.45 -27.32
CA GLY A 703 21.09 39.88 -27.25
C GLY A 703 20.23 40.35 -28.43
N PRO A 704 19.75 41.62 -28.45
CA PRO A 704 19.83 42.71 -27.43
C PRO A 704 18.54 42.76 -26.54
N ARG A 705 18.42 43.44 -25.37
CA ARG A 705 18.65 44.87 -24.94
C ARG A 705 17.71 45.87 -25.66
N THR A 706 17.17 46.95 -25.08
CA THR A 706 17.59 47.94 -24.03
C THR A 706 16.37 48.41 -23.20
N SER A 707 16.35 48.58 -21.86
CA SER A 707 17.03 49.50 -20.92
C SER A 707 16.59 50.99 -20.91
N LEU A 708 15.98 51.48 -19.81
CA LEU A 708 16.23 52.81 -19.18
C LEU A 708 15.51 52.96 -17.81
N GLN A 709 15.74 54.07 -17.11
CA GLN A 709 15.32 54.36 -15.72
C GLN A 709 14.18 55.41 -15.65
N ALA A 710 13.37 55.38 -14.58
CA ALA A 710 13.17 56.49 -13.61
C ALA A 710 11.81 56.38 -12.86
N GLU A 711 11.85 56.59 -11.53
CA GLU A 711 10.83 57.29 -10.68
C GLU A 711 9.36 56.76 -10.65
N LEU A 712 8.50 57.04 -9.67
CA LEU A 712 8.61 57.78 -8.40
C LEU A 712 7.70 57.13 -7.31
N GLU A 713 7.64 57.74 -6.12
CA GLU A 713 6.97 57.26 -4.89
C GLU A 713 5.43 57.16 -4.97
N LEU A 714 4.82 56.30 -4.13
CA LEU A 714 4.07 56.77 -2.94
C LEU A 714 3.61 55.63 -2.00
N SER A 715 3.28 56.00 -0.76
CA SER A 715 2.95 55.07 0.33
C SER A 715 1.78 55.58 1.18
N GLN A 716 0.96 54.65 1.70
CA GLN A 716 -0.05 54.89 2.75
C GLN A 716 -1.17 55.90 2.32
N THR A 717 -2.27 56.19 3.04
CA THR A 717 -2.80 55.72 4.34
C THR A 717 -4.35 55.83 4.35
N SER A 718 -4.98 55.20 5.35
CA SER A 718 -6.26 55.61 6.03
C SER A 718 -7.61 55.66 5.27
N GLY A 719 -8.65 55.09 5.90
CA GLY A 719 -10.05 55.53 5.77
C GLY A 719 -10.40 56.56 6.87
N PRO A 720 -11.64 56.63 7.41
CA PRO A 720 -12.86 55.85 7.11
C PRO A 720 -14.00 56.73 6.54
N ASP A 721 -15.19 56.16 6.31
CA ASP A 721 -16.45 56.67 6.93
C ASP A 721 -17.67 55.78 6.61
N SER A 722 -18.77 56.03 7.30
CA SER A 722 -20.11 55.41 7.18
C SER A 722 -21.16 56.54 7.40
N PRO A 723 -22.50 56.35 7.56
CA PRO A 723 -23.34 55.13 7.56
C PRO A 723 -24.71 55.31 6.82
N ILE A 724 -25.70 54.47 7.17
CA ILE A 724 -27.18 54.66 7.05
C ILE A 724 -27.82 54.47 5.64
N PHE A 725 -28.51 53.34 5.43
CA PHE A 725 -29.98 53.29 5.49
C PHE A 725 -30.51 51.85 5.68
N GLU A 726 -31.78 51.72 6.10
CA GLU A 726 -32.39 50.51 6.69
C GLU A 726 -33.60 49.98 5.84
N PRO A 727 -34.50 49.06 6.28
CA PRO A 727 -34.97 47.97 5.41
C PRO A 727 -36.46 48.04 5.01
N SER A 728 -36.95 47.02 4.28
CA SER A 728 -38.39 46.80 4.10
C SER A 728 -38.82 45.33 3.98
N ASN A 729 -40.02 45.10 4.51
CA ASN A 729 -40.75 43.88 4.88
C ASN A 729 -40.94 42.72 3.85
N SER A 730 -41.16 41.55 4.46
CA SER A 730 -41.92 40.33 4.10
C SER A 730 -43.40 40.53 3.63
N PRO A 731 -44.22 39.47 3.34
CA PRO A 731 -44.00 38.09 2.84
C PRO A 731 -45.02 37.72 1.69
N GLU A 732 -45.33 36.41 1.51
CA GLU A 732 -46.39 35.79 0.66
C GLU A 732 -46.10 35.78 -0.87
N ASN A 733 -46.31 34.70 -1.64
CA ASN A 733 -47.00 33.41 -1.46
C ASN A 733 -46.09 32.20 -1.78
#